data_AF-A0A9D5M4Q0-F1
#
_entry.id   AF-A0A9D5M4Q0-F1
#
_cell.length_a   1.000
_cell.length_b   1.000
_cell.length_c   1.000
_cell.angle_alpha   90.00
_cell.angle_beta   90.00
_cell.angle_gamma   90.00
#
_symmetry.space_group_name_H-M   'P 1'
#
loop_
_entity.id
_entity.type
_entity.pdbx_description
1 polymer ?
#
loop_
_entity_poly.entity_id
_entity_poly.type
_entity_poly.pdbx_seq_one_letter_code
_entity_poly.pdbx_strand_id
1 'polypeptide(L)'
;MKAFCYENEIVVFWYPVKLSGEYSISLNGKTICLIDKTFCRISGLTPNTEYEISISLINEKNTVLIGKEIFKTEKVKRTVDVSKSPYNAIGDGVTLNTLAIQKALDDCTDEERVVIPKGVFLCGGLKIKSNTELYLEEGAILRGSENPEDYLPKIWSRFEGIERFAYQSLINVGELKNTGEITVENVKIHGKGSIIGGGFNLLCNTCGIVGTTEGEKRKALTTYQADLDSKTSHRERGRLINVSNGQNVVIDGLNLGNSPSWNLHFIYSKDIITCGCNIFSTGIWNGDGWDPDSSENCVIFDSVFNTGDDCIAIKSGKNPEGNILNVPCKNIDVFSCRAKIGYSHGIAIGSEISGGVEKVRFWDCDFTGTYLGLHIKTTEKRGGYIKDVEVLNSKISRVTIRQVGYNDDGEGANSLTEISDIRLENVIIEYTSDDPGFGYVDVDSYIYVNGFEKEKEKFKNVTLKNVRVVNTENIKDYDVANCENVVLNGKRLTKREDMKKVLTAEDGVKRLLEIFDEKVGVTWEILQKNEEDYTPKLRIGTDVYPIFYWREDPQIQAVVRNGKYNIGNSCSAKISGQVGKAYGIESFLYKELDCAEWILDSELKKLTAYYNKNAVNVVLRMKNDKVATLELGATLPFNAEEQVRHTVWGSLGMESSRVISTQERPQSVYLYTDRKEAYTFNDTYNVLYGLTLNDSNLAVAVYKMITGKIDLNWLKLRNNQLIDYLNAVKESSCKEKSFVFKEV
;
A
#
# COMPACT_ATOMS: atom_id res chain seq x y z
N MET A 1 -15.16 -6.62 31.99
CA MET A 1 -15.86 -5.33 31.77
C MET A 1 -15.07 -4.25 32.50
N LYS A 2 -14.95 -3.05 31.93
CA LYS A 2 -14.28 -1.89 32.54
C LYS A 2 -15.17 -0.64 32.34
N ALA A 3 -14.96 0.39 33.15
CA ALA A 3 -15.68 1.65 33.00
C ALA A 3 -14.88 2.84 33.53
N PHE A 4 -15.26 4.04 33.10
CA PHE A 4 -14.96 5.30 33.79
C PHE A 4 -16.27 6.07 34.01
N CYS A 5 -16.30 6.88 35.05
CA CYS A 5 -17.52 7.52 35.53
C CYS A 5 -17.38 9.05 35.51
N TYR A 6 -18.50 9.73 35.32
CA TYR A 6 -18.68 11.15 35.58
C TYR A 6 -19.82 11.34 36.59
N GLU A 7 -20.15 12.59 36.91
CA GLU A 7 -21.21 12.92 37.86
C GLU A 7 -22.60 12.43 37.43
N ASN A 8 -22.88 12.35 36.13
CA ASN A 8 -24.20 11.97 35.61
C ASN A 8 -24.13 10.95 34.47
N GLU A 9 -22.97 10.31 34.28
CA GLU A 9 -22.73 9.37 33.19
C GLU A 9 -21.76 8.27 33.63
N ILE A 10 -21.98 7.05 33.13
CA ILE A 10 -21.03 5.95 33.19
C ILE A 10 -20.74 5.48 31.77
N VAL A 11 -19.45 5.42 31.41
CA VAL A 11 -18.99 4.87 30.14
C VAL A 11 -18.37 3.52 30.40
N VAL A 12 -18.97 2.47 29.85
CA VAL A 12 -18.61 1.07 30.09
C VAL A 12 -18.21 0.41 28.76
N PHE A 13 -17.18 -0.43 28.80
CA PHE A 13 -16.66 -1.16 27.66
C PHE A 13 -16.16 -2.56 28.05
N TRP A 14 -16.09 -3.44 27.07
CA TRP A 14 -15.72 -4.85 27.26
C TRP A 14 -15.05 -5.41 26.01
N TYR A 15 -14.37 -6.54 26.19
CA TYR A 15 -13.78 -7.28 25.08
C TYR A 15 -14.86 -8.19 24.45
N PRO A 16 -14.92 -8.31 23.11
CA PRO A 16 -15.94 -9.10 22.43
C PRO A 16 -15.81 -10.60 22.76
N VAL A 17 -16.93 -11.32 22.67
CA VAL A 17 -16.93 -12.79 22.71
C VAL A 17 -17.01 -13.36 21.30
N LYS A 18 -16.57 -14.62 21.11
CA LYS A 18 -16.54 -15.30 19.80
C LYS A 18 -17.93 -15.70 19.24
N LEU A 19 -19.00 -15.10 19.75
CA LEU A 19 -20.38 -15.38 19.36
C LEU A 19 -20.94 -14.15 18.67
N SER A 20 -21.66 -14.36 17.56
CA SER A 20 -22.45 -13.29 16.94
C SER A 20 -23.73 -13.05 17.73
N GLY A 21 -24.18 -11.80 17.75
CA GLY A 21 -25.38 -11.36 18.47
C GLY A 21 -25.35 -9.86 18.76
N GLU A 22 -26.36 -9.39 19.45
CA GLU A 22 -26.43 -8.03 20.00
C GLU A 22 -26.13 -8.05 21.50
N TYR A 23 -25.55 -6.98 22.02
CA TYR A 23 -25.34 -6.82 23.46
C TYR A 23 -26.53 -6.11 24.09
N SER A 24 -27.16 -6.76 25.07
CA SER A 24 -28.14 -6.19 25.96
C SER A 24 -27.48 -5.59 27.18
N ILE A 25 -27.74 -4.31 27.40
CA ILE A 25 -27.24 -3.54 28.53
C ILE A 25 -28.39 -3.35 29.51
N SER A 26 -28.18 -3.72 30.77
CA SER A 26 -29.15 -3.51 31.84
C SER A 26 -28.55 -2.66 32.96
N LEU A 27 -29.38 -1.80 33.52
CA LEU A 27 -29.11 -0.94 34.66
C LEU A 27 -30.05 -1.33 35.80
N ASN A 28 -29.50 -1.75 36.95
CA ASN A 28 -30.26 -2.24 38.11
C ASN A 28 -31.28 -3.33 37.72
N GLY A 29 -30.85 -4.28 36.90
CA GLY A 29 -31.66 -5.40 36.41
C GLY A 29 -32.66 -5.06 35.30
N LYS A 30 -32.82 -3.78 34.92
CA LYS A 30 -33.70 -3.36 33.82
C LYS A 30 -32.90 -3.14 32.54
N THR A 31 -33.23 -3.84 31.46
CA THR A 31 -32.64 -3.58 30.14
C THR A 31 -32.93 -2.16 29.69
N ILE A 32 -31.88 -1.44 29.30
CA ILE A 32 -31.94 -0.05 28.84
C ILE A 32 -31.69 0.09 27.34
N CYS A 33 -30.89 -0.79 26.74
CA CYS A 33 -30.66 -0.79 25.29
C CYS A 33 -30.13 -2.14 24.78
N LEU A 34 -30.27 -2.34 23.46
CA LEU A 34 -29.57 -3.34 22.67
C LEU A 34 -28.61 -2.60 21.73
N ILE A 35 -27.37 -3.05 21.64
CA ILE A 35 -26.34 -2.43 20.79
C ILE A 35 -25.48 -3.50 20.12
N ASP A 36 -24.90 -3.16 18.98
CA ASP A 36 -23.96 -3.99 18.22
C ASP A 36 -22.48 -3.65 18.51
N LYS A 37 -22.25 -2.70 19.42
CA LYS A 37 -20.91 -2.24 19.83
C LYS A 37 -20.48 -2.84 21.16
N THR A 38 -19.19 -2.75 21.42
CA THR A 38 -18.52 -3.25 22.65
C THR A 38 -18.29 -2.16 23.71
N PHE A 39 -19.02 -1.05 23.61
CA PHE A 39 -19.09 0.00 24.62
C PHE A 39 -20.47 0.67 24.63
N CYS A 40 -20.82 1.29 25.75
CA CYS A 40 -21.95 2.22 25.82
C CYS A 40 -21.70 3.36 26.82
N ARG A 41 -22.32 4.51 26.52
CA ARG A 41 -22.44 5.65 27.44
C ARG A 41 -23.84 5.63 28.04
N ILE A 42 -23.95 5.61 29.37
CA ILE A 42 -25.21 5.62 30.11
C ILE A 42 -25.31 6.97 30.83
N SER A 43 -26.01 7.92 30.22
CA SER A 43 -26.16 9.28 30.73
C SER A 43 -27.46 9.47 31.55
N GLY A 44 -27.62 10.64 32.17
CA GLY A 44 -28.82 10.98 32.95
C GLY A 44 -28.88 10.30 34.32
N LEU A 45 -27.73 9.86 34.83
CA LEU A 45 -27.60 9.23 36.13
C LEU A 45 -27.54 10.27 37.25
N THR A 46 -27.90 9.84 38.45
CA THR A 46 -27.82 10.66 39.67
C THR A 46 -26.37 10.69 40.17
N PRO A 47 -25.81 11.85 40.52
CA PRO A 47 -24.47 11.94 41.10
C PRO A 47 -24.29 11.14 42.39
N ASN A 48 -23.05 10.70 42.64
CA ASN A 48 -22.63 9.97 43.83
C ASN A 48 -23.52 8.74 44.15
N THR A 49 -23.99 8.04 43.11
CA THR A 49 -24.96 6.93 43.22
C THR A 49 -24.39 5.66 42.60
N GLU A 50 -24.61 4.52 43.26
CA GLU A 50 -24.20 3.22 42.76
C GLU A 50 -25.23 2.64 41.79
N TYR A 51 -24.73 2.03 40.72
CA TYR A 51 -25.50 1.40 39.66
C TYR A 51 -24.93 0.03 39.34
N GLU A 52 -25.78 -0.99 39.38
CA GLU A 52 -25.44 -2.32 38.89
C GLU A 52 -25.63 -2.36 37.37
N ILE A 53 -24.55 -2.55 36.63
CA ILE A 53 -24.56 -2.69 35.17
C ILE A 53 -24.29 -4.13 34.81
N SER A 54 -25.15 -4.72 33.98
CA SER A 54 -24.91 -6.05 33.40
C SER A 54 -24.97 -6.01 31.89
N ILE A 55 -24.09 -6.77 31.26
CA ILE A 55 -23.96 -6.90 29.81
C ILE A 55 -24.15 -8.36 29.45
N SER A 56 -25.08 -8.62 28.55
CA SER A 56 -25.34 -9.96 28.03
C SER A 56 -25.34 -9.96 26.52
N LEU A 57 -24.64 -10.89 25.88
CA LEU A 57 -24.80 -11.13 24.45
C LEU A 57 -26.06 -11.97 24.22
N ILE A 58 -26.94 -11.50 23.35
CA ILE A 58 -28.16 -12.18 22.92
C ILE A 58 -28.01 -12.61 21.46
N ASN A 59 -28.29 -13.86 21.17
CA ASN A 59 -28.49 -14.37 19.82
C ASN A 59 -29.73 -15.24 19.74
N GLU A 60 -30.08 -15.74 18.55
CA GLU A 60 -31.31 -16.51 18.30
C GLU A 60 -31.51 -17.71 19.23
N LYS A 61 -30.43 -18.24 19.84
CA LYS A 61 -30.46 -19.49 20.61
C LYS A 61 -30.06 -19.35 22.07
N ASN A 62 -29.30 -18.32 22.43
CA ASN A 62 -28.66 -18.20 23.73
C ASN A 62 -28.62 -16.74 24.22
N THR A 63 -28.63 -16.58 25.54
CA THR A 63 -28.21 -15.36 26.23
C THR A 63 -26.98 -15.69 27.07
N VAL A 64 -25.88 -14.98 26.86
CA VAL A 64 -24.61 -15.20 27.56
C VAL A 64 -24.27 -13.95 28.35
N LEU A 65 -24.19 -14.06 29.68
CA LEU A 65 -23.74 -12.98 30.55
C LEU A 65 -22.25 -12.72 30.31
N ILE A 66 -21.91 -11.52 29.85
CA ILE A 66 -20.53 -11.05 29.58
C ILE A 66 -19.90 -10.48 30.84
N GLY A 67 -20.68 -9.74 31.62
CA GLY A 67 -20.21 -9.13 32.86
C GLY A 67 -21.34 -8.50 33.65
N LYS A 68 -21.15 -8.39 34.96
CA LYS A 68 -22.07 -7.75 35.88
C LYS A 68 -21.26 -7.12 37.00
N GLU A 69 -21.28 -5.80 37.11
CA GLU A 69 -20.48 -5.05 38.09
C GLU A 69 -21.26 -3.85 38.62
N ILE A 70 -20.85 -3.35 39.78
CA ILE A 70 -21.39 -2.11 40.35
C ILE A 70 -20.40 -0.98 40.09
N PHE A 71 -20.90 0.11 39.52
CA PHE A 71 -20.15 1.34 39.29
C PHE A 71 -20.82 2.50 40.01
N LYS A 72 -20.03 3.51 40.39
CA LYS A 72 -20.53 4.67 41.13
C LYS A 72 -20.27 5.94 40.33
N THR A 73 -21.31 6.72 40.08
CA THR A 73 -21.18 8.06 39.51
C THR A 73 -20.42 8.97 40.46
N GLU A 74 -19.74 9.97 39.90
CA GLU A 74 -18.93 10.90 40.69
C GLU A 74 -19.79 11.93 41.41
N LYS A 75 -19.18 12.66 42.35
CA LYS A 75 -19.81 13.85 42.92
C LYS A 75 -19.81 14.98 41.89
N VAL A 76 -20.78 15.89 42.03
CA VAL A 76 -20.77 17.13 41.25
C VAL A 76 -19.57 17.98 41.67
N LYS A 77 -18.75 18.39 40.69
CA LYS A 77 -17.60 19.26 40.93
C LYS A 77 -17.94 20.73 40.73
N ARG A 78 -17.26 21.61 41.45
CA ARG A 78 -17.36 23.07 41.24
C ARG A 78 -16.58 23.48 39.99
N THR A 79 -17.11 24.41 39.23
CA THR A 79 -16.45 24.92 38.02
C THR A 79 -15.47 26.05 38.34
N VAL A 80 -14.26 25.94 37.79
CA VAL A 80 -13.23 26.97 37.75
C VAL A 80 -13.08 27.44 36.29
N ASP A 81 -13.81 28.47 35.90
CA ASP A 81 -13.74 29.07 34.55
C ASP A 81 -12.52 29.98 34.42
N VAL A 82 -11.59 29.63 33.53
CA VAL A 82 -10.33 30.37 33.34
C VAL A 82 -10.55 31.81 32.85
N SER A 83 -11.69 32.12 32.24
CA SER A 83 -12.01 33.46 31.75
C SER A 83 -12.50 34.42 32.84
N LYS A 84 -12.79 33.91 34.04
CA LYS A 84 -13.27 34.70 35.17
C LYS A 84 -12.15 35.05 36.14
N SER A 85 -12.43 36.03 36.99
CA SER A 85 -11.56 36.34 38.12
C SER A 85 -11.37 35.10 39.01
N PRO A 86 -10.14 34.81 39.46
CA PRO A 86 -8.95 35.66 39.39
C PRO A 86 -8.06 35.47 38.14
N TYR A 87 -8.36 34.51 37.26
CA TYR A 87 -7.46 34.09 36.18
C TYR A 87 -7.55 34.99 34.94
N ASN A 88 -8.77 35.42 34.59
CA ASN A 88 -9.05 36.39 33.52
C ASN A 88 -8.37 36.06 32.18
N ALA A 89 -8.29 34.78 31.81
CA ALA A 89 -7.80 34.35 30.50
C ALA A 89 -8.71 34.90 29.39
N ILE A 90 -8.11 35.36 28.29
CA ILE A 90 -8.80 36.03 27.18
C ILE A 90 -8.82 35.12 25.96
N GLY A 91 -10.02 34.70 25.55
CA GLY A 91 -10.26 33.79 24.43
C GLY A 91 -10.30 34.47 23.05
N ASP A 92 -9.41 35.45 22.79
CA ASP A 92 -9.35 36.26 21.55
C ASP A 92 -8.44 35.66 20.45
N GLY A 93 -7.73 34.59 20.76
CA GLY A 93 -6.73 33.93 19.92
C GLY A 93 -5.37 34.65 19.86
N VAL A 94 -5.21 35.82 20.46
CA VAL A 94 -4.00 36.63 20.34
C VAL A 94 -3.28 36.73 21.68
N THR A 95 -4.02 36.89 22.78
CA THR A 95 -3.49 36.98 24.12
C THR A 95 -2.86 35.64 24.53
N LEU A 96 -1.60 35.67 24.95
CA LEU A 96 -0.91 34.49 25.48
C LEU A 96 -1.39 34.20 26.91
N ASN A 97 -2.17 33.14 27.06
CA ASN A 97 -2.88 32.78 28.30
C ASN A 97 -2.14 31.76 29.16
N THR A 98 -0.89 31.42 28.84
CA THR A 98 -0.13 30.34 29.51
C THR A 98 -0.15 30.50 31.03
N LEU A 99 0.18 31.68 31.55
CA LEU A 99 0.22 31.94 32.99
C LEU A 99 -1.17 31.91 33.63
N ALA A 100 -2.18 32.46 32.97
CA ALA A 100 -3.55 32.51 33.50
C ALA A 100 -4.16 31.11 33.62
N ILE A 101 -4.00 30.28 32.57
CA ILE A 101 -4.51 28.91 32.54
C ILE A 101 -3.70 28.02 33.49
N GLN A 102 -2.36 28.14 33.49
CA GLN A 102 -1.52 27.37 34.42
C GLN A 102 -1.89 27.67 35.87
N LYS A 103 -2.13 28.95 36.21
CA LYS A 103 -2.56 29.31 37.55
C LYS A 103 -3.89 28.65 37.95
N ALA A 104 -4.85 28.54 37.03
CA ALA A 104 -6.11 27.83 37.31
C ALA A 104 -5.91 26.32 37.54
N LEU A 105 -5.00 25.70 36.79
CA LEU A 105 -4.62 24.30 36.96
C LEU A 105 -3.86 24.06 38.27
N ASP A 106 -3.02 25.01 38.68
CA ASP A 106 -2.27 24.92 39.93
C ASP A 106 -3.19 25.11 41.15
N ASP A 107 -4.12 26.07 41.08
CA ASP A 107 -5.01 26.44 42.18
C ASP A 107 -6.18 25.45 42.38
N CYS A 108 -6.58 24.68 41.36
CA CYS A 108 -7.76 23.82 41.45
C CYS A 108 -7.60 22.68 42.47
N THR A 109 -8.71 22.30 43.10
CA THR A 109 -8.80 21.16 44.02
C THR A 109 -9.48 19.96 43.38
N ASP A 110 -9.41 18.79 44.03
CA ASP A 110 -10.01 17.54 43.55
C ASP A 110 -11.55 17.60 43.44
N GLU A 111 -12.17 18.56 44.16
CA GLU A 111 -13.61 18.84 44.13
C GLU A 111 -13.99 19.86 43.03
N GLU A 112 -13.03 20.25 42.19
CA GLU A 112 -13.17 21.26 41.14
C GLU A 112 -12.82 20.72 39.74
N ARG A 113 -13.40 21.36 38.73
CA ARG A 113 -13.15 21.14 37.31
C ARG A 113 -12.69 22.47 36.70
N VAL A 114 -11.50 22.49 36.10
CA VAL A 114 -11.01 23.64 35.34
C VAL A 114 -11.68 23.65 33.98
N VAL A 115 -12.32 24.77 33.61
CA VAL A 115 -13.08 24.92 32.38
C VAL A 115 -12.41 25.92 31.46
N ILE A 116 -12.12 25.50 30.23
CA ILE A 116 -11.85 26.39 29.11
C ILE A 116 -13.18 26.65 28.41
N PRO A 117 -13.77 27.86 28.53
CA PRO A 117 -15.04 28.15 27.92
C PRO A 117 -14.90 28.37 26.41
N LYS A 118 -16.01 28.56 25.72
CA LYS A 118 -16.01 28.94 24.30
C LYS A 118 -15.10 30.16 24.02
N GLY A 119 -14.23 30.04 23.02
CA GLY A 119 -13.23 31.06 22.65
C GLY A 119 -11.93 30.43 22.15
N VAL A 120 -10.98 31.25 21.69
CA VAL A 120 -9.65 30.77 21.26
C VAL A 120 -8.60 31.22 22.26
N PHE A 121 -8.03 30.31 23.02
CA PHE A 121 -7.05 30.60 24.06
C PHE A 121 -5.66 30.19 23.57
N LEU A 122 -4.86 31.16 23.15
CA LEU A 122 -3.47 30.94 22.76
C LEU A 122 -2.63 30.65 24.02
N CYS A 123 -1.82 29.59 24.03
CA CYS A 123 -0.93 29.27 25.15
C CYS A 123 0.34 28.52 24.71
N GLY A 124 1.35 28.57 25.57
CA GLY A 124 2.52 27.70 25.56
C GLY A 124 2.27 26.39 26.31
N GLY A 125 3.35 25.74 26.74
CA GLY A 125 3.26 24.49 27.50
C GLY A 125 2.53 24.64 28.85
N LEU A 126 1.59 23.73 29.11
CA LEU A 126 0.84 23.64 30.37
C LEU A 126 1.16 22.33 31.09
N LYS A 127 1.16 22.35 32.42
CA LYS A 127 1.39 21.19 33.30
C LYS A 127 0.11 20.84 34.04
N ILE A 128 -0.19 19.55 34.11
CA ILE A 128 -1.34 18.99 34.81
C ILE A 128 -0.85 18.16 36.00
N LYS A 129 -1.39 18.44 37.18
CA LYS A 129 -1.12 17.70 38.42
C LYS A 129 -2.17 16.60 38.65
N SER A 130 -1.94 15.73 39.64
CA SER A 130 -2.88 14.67 40.00
C SER A 130 -4.26 15.22 40.36
N ASN A 131 -5.29 14.37 40.20
CA ASN A 131 -6.68 14.67 40.55
C ASN A 131 -7.29 15.87 39.79
N THR A 132 -6.67 16.27 38.67
CA THR A 132 -7.14 17.40 37.86
C THR A 132 -8.16 16.95 36.83
N GLU A 133 -9.25 17.72 36.72
CA GLU A 133 -10.21 17.60 35.64
C GLU A 133 -10.24 18.87 34.80
N LEU A 134 -9.76 18.76 33.56
CA LEU A 134 -9.77 19.81 32.56
C LEU A 134 -10.90 19.55 31.57
N TYR A 135 -11.84 20.50 31.48
CA TYR A 135 -12.99 20.44 30.59
C TYR A 135 -12.96 21.55 29.54
N LEU A 136 -13.09 21.19 28.27
CA LEU A 136 -13.19 22.13 27.16
C LEU A 136 -14.63 22.16 26.64
N GLU A 137 -15.28 23.31 26.79
CA GLU A 137 -16.63 23.52 26.27
C GLU A 137 -16.71 23.37 24.74
N GLU A 138 -17.91 23.10 24.24
CA GLU A 138 -18.16 23.14 22.81
C GLU A 138 -17.83 24.53 22.23
N GLY A 139 -16.93 24.57 21.25
CA GLY A 139 -16.42 25.81 20.67
C GLY A 139 -15.25 26.46 21.41
N ALA A 140 -14.74 25.84 22.49
CA ALA A 140 -13.45 26.18 23.08
C ALA A 140 -12.31 25.67 22.19
N ILE A 141 -11.27 26.48 21.98
CA ILE A 141 -10.05 26.12 21.27
C ILE A 141 -8.86 26.51 22.14
N LEU A 142 -8.18 25.52 22.72
CA LEU A 142 -6.87 25.71 23.33
C LEU A 142 -5.82 25.60 22.22
N ARG A 143 -5.20 26.71 21.85
CA ARG A 143 -4.29 26.81 20.69
C ARG A 143 -2.84 26.98 21.14
N GLY A 144 -1.97 26.08 20.70
CA GLY A 144 -0.53 26.17 20.91
C GLY A 144 0.09 27.34 20.17
N SER A 145 1.01 28.05 20.84
CA SER A 145 1.86 29.06 20.24
C SER A 145 2.74 28.47 19.13
N GLU A 146 3.11 29.31 18.16
CA GLU A 146 4.09 28.94 17.13
C GLU A 146 5.53 29.26 17.56
N ASN A 147 5.71 29.91 18.71
CA ASN A 147 7.01 30.30 19.24
C ASN A 147 7.59 29.19 20.15
N PRO A 148 8.76 28.59 19.81
CA PRO A 148 9.40 27.57 20.64
C PRO A 148 9.71 28.02 22.08
N GLU A 149 9.94 29.31 22.30
CA GLU A 149 10.26 29.85 23.63
C GLU A 149 9.10 29.70 24.62
N ASP A 150 7.86 29.64 24.14
CA ASP A 150 6.67 29.43 24.98
C ASP A 150 6.57 27.99 25.53
N TYR A 151 7.48 27.11 25.13
CA TYR A 151 7.59 25.71 25.56
C TYR A 151 8.86 25.44 26.37
N LEU A 152 9.55 26.50 26.80
CA LEU A 152 10.71 26.43 27.69
C LEU A 152 10.30 26.51 29.18
N PRO A 153 11.14 25.99 30.10
CA PRO A 153 12.38 25.23 29.84
C PRO A 153 12.09 23.87 29.20
N LYS A 154 13.06 23.32 28.46
CA LYS A 154 13.01 21.94 27.99
C LYS A 154 12.86 20.99 29.19
N ILE A 155 12.12 19.90 29.01
CA ILE A 155 11.88 18.86 30.01
C ILE A 155 12.49 17.54 29.58
N TRP A 156 12.82 16.68 30.54
CA TRP A 156 13.22 15.30 30.26
C TRP A 156 12.02 14.55 29.69
N SER A 157 12.17 13.98 28.50
CA SER A 157 11.13 13.28 27.74
C SER A 157 11.79 12.16 26.93
N ARG A 158 11.05 11.55 26.00
CA ARG A 158 11.57 10.57 25.03
C ARG A 158 11.15 11.00 23.65
N PHE A 159 11.98 10.86 22.61
CA PHE A 159 11.60 11.10 21.21
C PHE A 159 12.26 10.05 20.31
N GLU A 160 11.49 9.46 19.38
CA GLU A 160 11.91 8.31 18.56
C GLU A 160 12.61 7.22 19.39
N GLY A 161 12.00 6.88 20.53
CA GLY A 161 12.45 5.81 21.41
C GLY A 161 13.68 6.11 22.28
N ILE A 162 14.21 7.34 22.29
CA ILE A 162 15.39 7.74 23.08
C ILE A 162 15.02 8.83 24.09
N GLU A 163 15.34 8.61 25.37
CA GLU A 163 15.20 9.62 26.43
C GLU A 163 16.16 10.81 26.21
N ARG A 164 15.61 12.02 26.25
CA ARG A 164 16.36 13.27 26.03
C ARG A 164 15.57 14.50 26.47
N PHE A 165 16.26 15.62 26.58
CA PHE A 165 15.60 16.91 26.72
C PHE A 165 14.88 17.32 25.44
N ALA A 166 13.61 17.70 25.58
CA ALA A 166 12.74 18.20 24.52
C ALA A 166 11.97 19.43 25.03
N TYR A 167 11.50 20.27 24.11
CA TYR A 167 10.52 21.31 24.42
C TYR A 167 9.29 20.68 25.08
N GLN A 168 8.65 21.42 25.98
CA GLN A 168 7.40 20.98 26.58
C GLN A 168 6.36 20.69 25.50
N SER A 169 5.49 19.72 25.76
CA SER A 169 4.28 19.52 24.96
C SER A 169 3.28 20.64 25.27
N LEU A 170 2.23 20.79 24.47
CA LEU A 170 1.17 21.75 24.79
C LEU A 170 0.52 21.42 26.15
N ILE A 171 0.25 20.14 26.40
CA ILE A 171 -0.16 19.62 27.70
C ILE A 171 0.82 18.54 28.17
N ASN A 172 1.32 18.70 29.39
CA ASN A 172 2.26 17.78 30.03
C ASN A 172 1.60 17.22 31.29
N VAL A 173 1.34 15.92 31.31
CA VAL A 173 0.74 15.20 32.41
C VAL A 173 1.82 14.33 33.04
N GLY A 174 2.29 14.73 34.22
CA GLY A 174 3.36 14.03 34.94
C GLY A 174 4.78 14.34 34.42
N GLU A 175 5.74 13.60 34.98
CA GLU A 175 7.17 13.73 34.70
C GLU A 175 7.79 12.38 34.37
N LEU A 176 8.67 12.34 33.37
CA LEU A 176 9.34 11.10 32.97
C LEU A 176 10.35 10.65 34.04
N LYS A 177 10.16 9.43 34.54
CA LYS A 177 11.07 8.72 35.45
C LYS A 177 11.24 7.29 34.95
N ASN A 178 12.46 6.92 34.57
CA ASN A 178 12.78 5.55 34.13
C ASN A 178 12.89 4.53 35.28
N THR A 179 12.55 4.94 36.51
CA THR A 179 12.44 4.07 37.71
C THR A 179 11.13 3.29 37.77
N GLY A 180 10.14 3.62 36.92
CA GLY A 180 8.80 3.04 36.96
C GLY A 180 7.86 3.62 38.02
N GLU A 181 8.28 4.69 38.71
CA GLU A 181 7.45 5.44 39.66
C GLU A 181 6.29 6.13 38.94
N ILE A 182 5.09 6.13 39.52
CA ILE A 182 3.96 6.93 39.04
C ILE A 182 4.12 8.36 39.60
N THR A 183 4.15 9.36 38.73
CA THR A 183 4.36 10.77 39.10
C THR A 183 3.09 11.61 39.07
N VAL A 184 2.02 11.10 38.44
CA VAL A 184 0.73 11.76 38.34
C VAL A 184 -0.39 10.72 38.24
N GLU A 185 -1.54 10.99 38.85
CA GLU A 185 -2.68 10.08 38.78
C GLU A 185 -4.04 10.78 38.73
N ASN A 186 -5.05 10.06 38.24
CA ASN A 186 -6.46 10.47 38.26
C ASN A 186 -6.73 11.79 37.50
N VAL A 187 -6.30 11.85 36.24
CA VAL A 187 -6.46 13.04 35.39
C VAL A 187 -7.54 12.81 34.35
N LYS A 188 -8.41 13.80 34.14
CA LYS A 188 -9.38 13.79 33.05
C LYS A 188 -9.24 15.04 32.18
N ILE A 189 -9.10 14.84 30.88
CA ILE A 189 -9.08 15.92 29.88
C ILE A 189 -10.20 15.63 28.89
N HIS A 190 -11.31 16.36 28.97
CA HIS A 190 -12.52 15.99 28.25
C HIS A 190 -13.35 17.18 27.80
N GLY A 191 -14.39 16.90 27.00
CA GLY A 191 -15.36 17.88 26.55
C GLY A 191 -15.60 17.79 25.06
N LYS A 192 -16.05 18.89 24.45
CA LYS A 192 -16.35 18.95 23.01
C LYS A 192 -15.52 20.01 22.28
N GLY A 193 -14.63 20.68 22.99
CA GLY A 193 -13.71 21.66 22.42
C GLY A 193 -12.54 21.02 21.68
N SER A 194 -11.56 21.86 21.37
CA SER A 194 -10.40 21.50 20.56
C SER A 194 -9.10 21.85 21.28
N ILE A 195 -8.13 20.95 21.22
CA ILE A 195 -6.73 21.20 21.61
C ILE A 195 -5.90 21.12 20.33
N ILE A 196 -5.39 22.26 19.89
CA ILE A 196 -4.75 22.43 18.58
C ILE A 196 -3.32 22.91 18.80
N GLY A 197 -2.31 22.17 18.38
CA GLY A 197 -0.91 22.58 18.52
C GLY A 197 -0.50 23.71 17.58
N GLY A 198 0.76 24.17 17.72
CA GLY A 198 1.36 25.17 16.83
C GLY A 198 1.74 24.65 15.43
N GLY A 199 1.51 23.35 15.16
CA GLY A 199 1.53 22.74 13.85
C GLY A 199 2.83 22.90 13.06
N PHE A 200 2.68 23.03 11.74
CA PHE A 200 3.78 23.13 10.79
C PHE A 200 4.70 24.33 11.07
N ASN A 201 4.16 25.46 11.54
CA ASN A 201 4.97 26.62 11.88
C ASN A 201 5.84 26.37 13.12
N LEU A 202 5.27 25.83 14.20
CA LEU A 202 6.06 25.48 15.39
C LEU A 202 7.10 24.41 15.07
N LEU A 203 6.76 23.42 14.24
CA LEU A 203 7.71 22.43 13.71
C LEU A 203 8.90 23.12 13.03
N CYS A 204 8.63 24.00 12.05
CA CYS A 204 9.67 24.70 11.32
C CYS A 204 10.53 25.56 12.25
N ASN A 205 9.90 26.32 13.14
CA ASN A 205 10.59 27.21 14.07
C ASN A 205 11.50 26.43 15.03
N THR A 206 11.04 25.27 15.52
CA THR A 206 11.84 24.39 16.39
C THR A 206 13.05 23.80 15.65
N CYS A 207 12.87 23.43 14.37
CA CYS A 207 13.94 22.90 13.55
C CYS A 207 14.88 23.97 12.94
N GLY A 208 14.62 25.27 13.20
CA GLY A 208 15.38 26.37 12.59
C GLY A 208 15.17 26.51 11.07
N ILE A 209 14.03 26.04 10.56
CA ILE A 209 13.69 26.08 9.14
C ILE A 209 13.18 27.48 8.79
N VAL A 210 13.91 28.16 7.91
CA VAL A 210 13.61 29.54 7.48
C VAL A 210 12.90 29.52 6.12
N GLY A 211 11.87 30.34 5.98
CA GLY A 211 11.14 30.55 4.73
C GLY A 211 10.04 31.59 4.92
N THR A 212 9.73 32.35 3.86
CA THR A 212 8.70 33.40 3.89
C THR A 212 7.32 32.87 3.50
N THR A 213 7.29 31.78 2.72
CA THR A 213 6.07 31.08 2.32
C THR A 213 6.08 29.63 2.82
N GLU A 214 4.90 29.01 2.88
CA GLU A 214 4.79 27.59 3.26
C GLU A 214 5.53 26.68 2.27
N GLY A 215 5.48 26.97 0.96
CA GLY A 215 6.19 26.20 -0.06
C GLY A 215 7.71 26.23 0.11
N GLU A 216 8.27 27.39 0.47
CA GLU A 216 9.70 27.52 0.79
C GLU A 216 10.07 26.72 2.05
N LYS A 217 9.25 26.81 3.10
CA LYS A 217 9.45 26.05 4.34
C LYS A 217 9.37 24.54 4.08
N ARG A 218 8.42 24.07 3.27
CA ARG A 218 8.29 22.65 2.89
C ARG A 218 9.52 22.16 2.12
N LYS A 219 10.01 22.94 1.15
CA LYS A 219 11.24 22.62 0.42
C LYS A 219 12.46 22.56 1.35
N ALA A 220 12.60 23.54 2.24
CA ALA A 220 13.69 23.57 3.22
C ALA A 220 13.59 22.40 4.22
N LEU A 221 12.38 22.02 4.63
CA LEU A 221 12.12 20.83 5.45
C LEU A 221 12.54 19.56 4.72
N THR A 222 12.22 19.41 3.43
CA THR A 222 12.68 18.26 2.64
C THR A 222 14.21 18.17 2.58
N THR A 223 14.90 19.31 2.39
CA THR A 223 16.37 19.34 2.44
C THR A 223 16.90 18.98 3.82
N TYR A 224 16.26 19.48 4.88
CA TYR A 224 16.62 19.14 6.26
C TYR A 224 16.45 17.63 6.55
N GLN A 225 15.36 17.02 6.07
CA GLN A 225 15.08 15.58 6.23
C GLN A 225 16.05 14.68 5.46
N ALA A 226 16.71 15.19 4.42
CA ALA A 226 17.71 14.44 3.68
C ALA A 226 19.07 14.34 4.41
N ASP A 227 19.29 15.14 5.46
CA ASP A 227 20.55 15.24 6.20
C ASP A 227 20.34 15.08 7.73
N LEU A 228 19.49 14.12 8.13
CA LEU A 228 19.12 13.91 9.53
C LEU A 228 20.30 13.52 10.42
N ASP A 229 21.31 12.85 9.87
CA ASP A 229 22.49 12.42 10.62
C ASP A 229 23.27 13.61 11.21
N SER A 230 23.19 14.80 10.58
CA SER A 230 23.82 16.03 11.07
C SER A 230 22.90 16.89 11.95
N LYS A 231 21.62 16.50 12.11
CA LYS A 231 20.55 17.34 12.68
C LYS A 231 19.74 16.64 13.77
N THR A 232 19.89 17.08 15.02
CA THR A 232 19.18 16.48 16.17
C THR A 232 17.99 17.29 16.69
N SER A 233 17.85 18.57 16.32
CA SER A 233 16.81 19.48 16.86
C SER A 233 15.38 19.03 16.57
N HIS A 234 15.17 18.23 15.51
CA HIS A 234 13.85 17.67 15.20
C HIS A 234 13.33 16.73 16.29
N ARG A 235 14.24 16.07 17.04
CA ARG A 235 13.91 15.17 18.16
C ARG A 235 13.68 15.91 19.47
N GLU A 236 13.68 17.23 19.43
CA GLU A 236 13.41 18.08 20.60
C GLU A 236 11.97 18.61 20.58
N ARG A 237 11.19 18.36 19.53
CA ARG A 237 9.82 18.86 19.41
C ARG A 237 8.91 18.27 20.50
N GLY A 238 8.05 19.12 21.07
CA GLY A 238 6.97 18.70 21.96
C GLY A 238 5.82 18.00 21.22
N ARG A 239 4.85 17.50 21.99
CA ARG A 239 3.63 16.84 21.49
C ARG A 239 2.41 17.71 21.71
N LEU A 240 1.23 17.22 21.32
CA LEU A 240 -0.03 17.82 21.77
C LEU A 240 -0.25 17.53 23.26
N ILE A 241 -0.33 16.25 23.63
CA ILE A 241 -0.51 15.78 25.01
C ILE A 241 0.53 14.70 25.27
N ASN A 242 1.42 14.96 26.22
CA ASN A 242 2.40 13.98 26.69
C ASN A 242 2.05 13.55 28.11
N VAL A 243 1.75 12.27 28.29
CA VAL A 243 1.56 11.64 29.60
C VAL A 243 2.83 10.87 29.91
N SER A 244 3.52 11.20 31.00
CA SER A 244 4.72 10.48 31.43
C SER A 244 4.54 9.99 32.84
N ASN A 245 4.74 8.67 33.04
CA ASN A 245 4.58 8.03 34.32
C ASN A 245 3.21 8.33 34.97
N GLY A 246 2.17 8.46 34.15
CA GLY A 246 0.82 8.75 34.60
C GLY A 246 -0.01 7.50 34.83
N GLN A 247 -0.91 7.53 35.81
CA GLN A 247 -1.89 6.47 36.06
C GLN A 247 -3.33 6.99 36.02
N ASN A 248 -4.26 6.21 35.50
CA ASN A 248 -5.70 6.55 35.48
C ASN A 248 -5.96 7.89 34.78
N VAL A 249 -5.62 7.97 33.49
CA VAL A 249 -5.83 9.18 32.67
C VAL A 249 -6.93 8.94 31.65
N VAL A 250 -7.92 9.82 31.60
CA VAL A 250 -9.03 9.78 30.63
C VAL A 250 -8.95 10.97 29.68
N ILE A 251 -8.99 10.70 28.37
CA ILE A 251 -9.09 11.70 27.30
C ILE A 251 -10.38 11.43 26.52
N ASP A 252 -11.39 12.32 26.60
CA ASP A 252 -12.74 12.01 26.09
C ASP A 252 -13.39 13.15 25.30
N GLY A 253 -13.89 12.84 24.09
CA GLY A 253 -14.80 13.68 23.30
C GLY A 253 -14.16 14.83 22.50
N LEU A 254 -12.83 14.98 22.55
CA LEU A 254 -12.12 16.16 22.07
C LEU A 254 -11.74 16.12 20.59
N ASN A 255 -11.52 17.29 20.00
CA ASN A 255 -10.81 17.45 18.74
C ASN A 255 -9.33 17.73 19.04
N LEU A 256 -8.44 16.86 18.59
CA LEU A 256 -7.04 16.82 19.00
C LEU A 256 -6.16 16.83 17.75
N GLY A 257 -5.31 17.84 17.57
CA GLY A 257 -4.52 17.83 16.36
C GLY A 257 -3.51 18.94 16.19
N ASN A 258 -2.87 18.92 15.02
CA ASN A 258 -1.92 19.94 14.57
C ASN A 258 -0.78 20.18 15.56
N SER A 259 -0.30 19.14 16.24
CA SER A 259 0.97 19.16 16.99
C SER A 259 2.15 19.48 16.06
N PRO A 260 3.28 20.04 16.56
CA PRO A 260 4.52 20.11 15.76
C PRO A 260 5.16 18.73 15.51
N SER A 261 4.65 17.66 16.15
CA SER A 261 5.05 16.26 15.98
C SER A 261 3.88 15.35 16.38
N TRP A 262 4.10 14.31 17.20
CA TRP A 262 3.08 13.36 17.65
C TRP A 262 1.97 14.07 18.43
N ASN A 263 0.74 13.58 18.32
CA ASN A 263 -0.37 14.15 19.08
C ASN A 263 -0.38 13.62 20.52
N LEU A 264 -0.76 12.36 20.72
CA LEU A 264 -0.94 11.77 22.05
C LEU A 264 0.18 10.77 22.32
N HIS A 265 1.04 11.05 23.31
CA HIS A 265 2.20 10.20 23.61
C HIS A 265 2.23 9.82 25.09
N PHE A 266 2.20 8.52 25.38
CA PHE A 266 2.15 7.99 26.74
C PHE A 266 3.39 7.19 27.03
N ILE A 267 4.23 7.67 27.94
CA ILE A 267 5.50 7.05 28.27
C ILE A 267 5.41 6.48 29.68
N TYR A 268 5.74 5.21 29.87
CA TYR A 268 5.75 4.56 31.19
C TYR A 268 4.45 4.71 31.98
N SER A 269 3.34 4.83 31.27
CA SER A 269 2.05 5.18 31.84
C SER A 269 1.16 3.96 31.94
N LYS A 270 0.16 4.02 32.82
CA LYS A 270 -0.73 2.91 33.12
C LYS A 270 -2.19 3.34 33.13
N ASP A 271 -3.07 2.47 32.63
CA ASP A 271 -4.51 2.65 32.74
C ASP A 271 -4.96 3.98 32.07
N ILE A 272 -4.63 4.11 30.78
CA ILE A 272 -4.96 5.29 29.96
C ILE A 272 -6.15 4.96 29.06
N ILE A 273 -7.17 5.82 29.06
CA ILE A 273 -8.37 5.65 28.25
C ILE A 273 -8.52 6.87 27.34
N THR A 274 -8.64 6.63 26.03
CA THR A 274 -8.97 7.65 25.03
C THR A 274 -10.28 7.27 24.33
N CYS A 275 -11.26 8.16 24.29
CA CYS A 275 -12.59 7.82 23.78
C CYS A 275 -13.20 8.98 22.99
N GLY A 276 -13.94 8.68 21.91
CA GLY A 276 -14.78 9.68 21.24
C GLY A 276 -14.03 10.85 20.61
N CYS A 277 -12.73 10.71 20.32
CA CYS A 277 -11.89 11.82 19.89
C CYS A 277 -11.75 11.89 18.36
N ASN A 278 -11.62 13.11 17.83
CA ASN A 278 -11.20 13.35 16.45
C ASN A 278 -9.72 13.74 16.45
N ILE A 279 -8.84 12.90 15.88
CA ILE A 279 -7.38 13.09 15.93
C ILE A 279 -6.84 13.41 14.53
N PHE A 280 -6.11 14.51 14.36
CA PHE A 280 -5.68 14.96 13.04
C PHE A 280 -4.34 15.72 12.96
N SER A 281 -3.58 15.49 11.89
CA SER A 281 -2.20 15.99 11.75
C SER A 281 -1.66 15.88 10.31
N THR A 282 -2.53 15.86 9.30
CA THR A 282 -2.11 15.78 7.90
C THR A 282 -1.08 16.86 7.55
N GLY A 283 0.00 16.48 6.88
CA GLY A 283 1.05 17.41 6.44
C GLY A 283 2.06 17.84 7.51
N ILE A 284 2.01 17.22 8.70
CA ILE A 284 2.99 17.35 9.78
C ILE A 284 3.95 16.15 9.75
N TRP A 285 5.27 16.42 9.82
CA TRP A 285 6.28 15.36 9.92
C TRP A 285 6.30 14.74 11.32
N ASN A 286 6.29 13.40 11.41
CA ASN A 286 6.03 12.64 12.63
C ASN A 286 4.68 13.04 13.23
N GLY A 287 3.65 13.14 12.37
CA GLY A 287 2.31 13.55 12.74
C GLY A 287 1.46 12.37 13.22
N ASP A 288 1.99 11.53 14.11
CA ASP A 288 1.33 10.33 14.63
C ASP A 288 0.10 10.72 15.50
N GLY A 289 -0.89 9.82 15.58
CA GLY A 289 -2.13 10.07 16.32
C GLY A 289 -2.04 9.69 17.79
N TRP A 290 -1.79 8.42 18.08
CA TRP A 290 -1.88 7.83 19.41
C TRP A 290 -0.74 6.84 19.67
N ASP A 291 0.15 7.20 20.60
CA ASP A 291 1.48 6.61 20.79
C ASP A 291 1.70 6.10 22.22
N PRO A 292 1.19 4.92 22.60
CA PRO A 292 1.64 4.26 23.83
C PRO A 292 3.09 3.74 23.66
N ASP A 293 4.00 4.22 24.51
CA ASP A 293 5.43 3.89 24.56
C ASP A 293 5.79 3.31 25.94
N SER A 294 6.20 2.04 25.99
CA SER A 294 6.53 1.32 27.24
C SER A 294 5.43 1.48 28.31
N SER A 295 4.16 1.46 27.88
CA SER A 295 2.99 1.72 28.71
C SER A 295 2.09 0.49 28.83
N GLU A 296 1.28 0.41 29.88
CA GLU A 296 0.44 -0.74 30.18
C GLU A 296 -1.04 -0.36 30.27
N ASN A 297 -1.94 -1.21 29.77
CA ASN A 297 -3.40 -1.02 29.85
C ASN A 297 -3.87 0.29 29.19
N CYS A 298 -3.40 0.58 27.98
CA CYS A 298 -3.88 1.71 27.20
C CYS A 298 -5.04 1.28 26.29
N VAL A 299 -6.13 2.04 26.29
CA VAL A 299 -7.35 1.73 25.57
C VAL A 299 -7.75 2.95 24.73
N ILE A 300 -8.05 2.75 23.44
CA ILE A 300 -8.66 3.77 22.60
C ILE A 300 -9.88 3.24 21.86
N PHE A 301 -10.99 3.99 21.89
CA PHE A 301 -12.20 3.62 21.16
C PHE A 301 -13.06 4.78 20.69
N ASP A 302 -14.02 4.47 19.81
CA ASP A 302 -15.00 5.44 19.25
C ASP A 302 -14.33 6.68 18.64
N SER A 303 -13.10 6.54 18.13
CA SER A 303 -12.26 7.66 17.71
C SER A 303 -12.00 7.65 16.19
N VAL A 304 -11.79 8.84 15.65
CA VAL A 304 -11.62 9.07 14.21
C VAL A 304 -10.26 9.69 13.93
N PHE A 305 -9.52 9.11 12.99
CA PHE A 305 -8.17 9.56 12.62
C PHE A 305 -8.13 10.22 11.24
N ASN A 306 -7.31 11.26 11.13
CA ASN A 306 -6.86 11.89 9.89
C ASN A 306 -5.42 12.42 10.06
N THR A 307 -4.46 11.50 10.14
CA THR A 307 -3.08 11.78 10.53
C THR A 307 -2.15 11.91 9.33
N GLY A 308 -1.01 12.58 9.54
CA GLY A 308 0.05 12.69 8.54
C GLY A 308 1.01 11.50 8.53
N ASP A 309 1.02 10.73 9.62
CA ASP A 309 1.84 9.53 9.86
C ASP A 309 0.94 8.45 10.50
N ASP A 310 1.50 7.47 11.23
CA ASP A 310 0.78 6.41 11.93
C ASP A 310 -0.45 6.93 12.72
N CYS A 311 -1.65 6.37 12.48
CA CYS A 311 -2.85 6.69 13.29
C CYS A 311 -2.63 6.23 14.73
N ILE A 312 -2.12 5.01 14.89
CA ILE A 312 -1.78 4.37 16.15
C ILE A 312 -0.35 3.86 16.04
N ALA A 313 0.54 4.24 16.95
CA ALA A 313 1.94 3.86 16.94
C ALA A 313 2.37 3.28 18.30
N ILE A 314 2.38 1.96 18.42
CA ILE A 314 2.74 1.27 19.66
C ILE A 314 4.26 1.08 19.71
N LYS A 315 4.90 1.57 20.78
CA LYS A 315 6.36 1.66 20.93
C LYS A 315 6.81 1.15 22.31
N SER A 316 8.11 0.91 22.49
CA SER A 316 8.72 0.55 23.78
C SER A 316 10.22 0.86 23.81
N GLY A 317 10.58 2.08 23.40
CA GLY A 317 11.96 2.54 23.33
C GLY A 317 12.81 1.93 22.21
N LYS A 318 14.00 2.50 22.00
CA LYS A 318 14.95 2.13 20.93
C LYS A 318 16.28 1.66 21.52
N ASN A 319 16.91 0.72 20.83
CA ASN A 319 18.24 0.20 21.12
C ASN A 319 19.31 1.31 21.31
N PRO A 320 20.32 1.10 22.16
CA PRO A 320 20.39 0.05 23.18
C PRO A 320 19.55 0.41 24.43
N GLU A 321 19.18 1.67 24.63
CA GLU A 321 18.48 2.16 25.83
C GLU A 321 17.21 1.37 26.14
N GLY A 322 16.32 1.16 25.15
CA GLY A 322 15.10 0.38 25.32
C GLY A 322 15.36 -1.08 25.70
N ASN A 323 16.46 -1.68 25.21
CA ASN A 323 16.87 -3.04 25.60
C ASN A 323 17.39 -3.09 27.04
N ILE A 324 18.11 -2.05 27.48
CA ILE A 324 18.66 -1.95 28.83
C ILE A 324 17.54 -1.72 29.85
N LEU A 325 16.62 -0.80 29.55
CA LEU A 325 15.47 -0.49 30.40
C LEU A 325 14.48 -1.65 30.43
N ASN A 326 14.31 -2.35 29.31
CA ASN A 326 13.52 -3.58 29.20
C ASN A 326 12.09 -3.44 29.75
N VAL A 327 11.46 -2.30 29.44
CA VAL A 327 10.07 -2.00 29.84
C VAL A 327 9.16 -2.19 28.62
N PRO A 328 8.35 -3.26 28.58
CA PRO A 328 7.49 -3.53 27.44
C PRO A 328 6.28 -2.60 27.41
N CYS A 329 5.70 -2.43 26.22
CA CYS A 329 4.36 -1.89 26.06
C CYS A 329 3.37 -3.05 25.95
N LYS A 330 2.35 -3.08 26.82
CA LYS A 330 1.48 -4.27 26.92
C LYS A 330 0.03 -4.00 27.26
N ASN A 331 -0.85 -4.93 26.89
CA ASN A 331 -2.29 -4.86 27.09
C ASN A 331 -2.88 -3.60 26.44
N ILE A 332 -2.78 -3.52 25.11
CA ILE A 332 -3.25 -2.38 24.32
C ILE A 332 -4.54 -2.78 23.61
N ASP A 333 -5.60 -2.01 23.82
CA ASP A 333 -6.91 -2.27 23.22
C ASP A 333 -7.32 -1.11 22.31
N VAL A 334 -7.71 -1.43 21.07
CA VAL A 334 -8.14 -0.45 20.07
C VAL A 334 -9.43 -0.94 19.45
N PHE A 335 -10.54 -0.21 19.56
CA PHE A 335 -11.79 -0.71 19.00
C PHE A 335 -12.80 0.35 18.59
N SER A 336 -13.69 0.02 17.66
CA SER A 336 -14.69 0.99 17.14
C SER A 336 -14.04 2.28 16.62
N CYS A 337 -12.80 2.20 16.14
CA CYS A 337 -12.05 3.32 15.58
C CYS A 337 -12.09 3.29 14.06
N ARG A 338 -11.95 4.46 13.44
CA ARG A 338 -11.83 4.55 11.98
C ARG A 338 -10.79 5.57 11.54
N ALA A 339 -10.13 5.30 10.43
CA ALA A 339 -9.31 6.27 9.73
C ALA A 339 -10.06 6.81 8.51
N LYS A 340 -9.99 8.13 8.30
CA LYS A 340 -10.40 8.74 7.04
C LYS A 340 -9.39 8.40 5.94
N ILE A 341 -9.76 8.67 4.69
CA ILE A 341 -8.85 8.54 3.53
C ILE A 341 -7.63 9.44 3.76
N GLY A 342 -6.44 8.84 3.83
CA GLY A 342 -5.23 9.59 4.14
C GLY A 342 -3.94 8.79 4.00
N TYR A 343 -2.82 9.52 3.98
CA TYR A 343 -1.45 9.05 3.76
C TYR A 343 -0.84 8.23 4.92
N SER A 344 -1.60 7.98 5.98
CA SER A 344 -1.18 7.37 7.24
C SER A 344 -1.08 5.84 7.18
N HIS A 345 -0.33 5.22 8.09
CA HIS A 345 -0.58 3.83 8.46
C HIS A 345 -1.69 3.76 9.52
N GLY A 346 -2.42 2.66 9.60
CA GLY A 346 -3.44 2.41 10.60
C GLY A 346 -2.84 2.06 11.95
N ILE A 347 -2.71 0.76 12.22
CA ILE A 347 -2.04 0.26 13.42
C ILE A 347 -0.59 -0.02 13.07
N ALA A 348 0.31 0.83 13.55
CA ALA A 348 1.73 0.60 13.52
C ALA A 348 2.22 0.05 14.87
N ILE A 349 3.00 -1.03 14.82
CA ILE A 349 3.77 -1.51 15.97
C ILE A 349 5.25 -1.32 15.61
N GLY A 350 5.89 -0.39 16.32
CA GLY A 350 7.28 0.01 16.13
C GLY A 350 7.49 1.24 15.22
N SER A 351 8.73 1.49 14.75
CA SER A 351 9.86 0.56 14.83
C SER A 351 10.58 0.50 16.18
N GLU A 352 10.33 1.44 17.11
CA GLU A 352 10.95 1.47 18.44
C GLU A 352 10.31 0.45 19.38
N ILE A 353 10.79 -0.80 19.37
CA ILE A 353 10.18 -1.93 20.12
C ILE A 353 11.15 -2.65 21.07
N SER A 354 12.29 -2.02 21.38
CA SER A 354 13.41 -2.70 22.04
C SER A 354 13.09 -3.22 23.44
N GLY A 355 12.16 -2.59 24.17
CA GLY A 355 11.65 -3.09 25.44
C GLY A 355 10.61 -4.23 25.31
N GLY A 356 10.15 -4.52 24.09
CA GLY A 356 9.12 -5.51 23.79
C GLY A 356 7.71 -4.93 23.67
N VAL A 357 6.86 -5.60 22.90
CA VAL A 357 5.43 -5.29 22.77
C VAL A 357 4.64 -6.59 22.88
N GLU A 358 3.61 -6.63 23.73
CA GLU A 358 2.75 -7.82 23.84
C GLU A 358 1.28 -7.52 24.11
N LYS A 359 0.39 -8.43 23.71
CA LYS A 359 -1.06 -8.36 23.99
C LYS A 359 -1.69 -7.08 23.43
N VAL A 360 -1.62 -6.96 22.10
CA VAL A 360 -2.28 -5.87 21.35
C VAL A 360 -3.54 -6.43 20.72
N ARG A 361 -4.70 -5.84 21.01
CA ARG A 361 -6.00 -6.31 20.54
C ARG A 361 -6.72 -5.20 19.82
N PHE A 362 -7.24 -5.52 18.65
CA PHE A 362 -7.91 -4.59 17.78
C PHE A 362 -9.22 -5.18 17.27
N TRP A 363 -10.35 -4.48 17.39
CA TRP A 363 -11.62 -5.02 16.89
C TRP A 363 -12.65 -3.97 16.48
N ASP A 364 -13.59 -4.37 15.61
CA ASP A 364 -14.69 -3.53 15.13
C ASP A 364 -14.22 -2.19 14.53
N CYS A 365 -13.10 -2.19 13.82
CA CYS A 365 -12.47 -0.97 13.30
C CYS A 365 -12.48 -0.91 11.77
N ASP A 366 -12.36 0.30 11.23
CA ASP A 366 -12.27 0.56 9.78
C ASP A 366 -11.07 1.46 9.42
N PHE A 367 -10.01 0.83 8.93
CA PHE A 367 -8.77 1.48 8.51
C PHE A 367 -8.50 1.26 7.01
N THR A 368 -9.56 1.05 6.22
CA THR A 368 -9.47 0.90 4.76
C THR A 368 -8.98 2.17 4.05
N GLY A 369 -9.12 3.33 4.69
CA GLY A 369 -8.63 4.62 4.19
C GLY A 369 -7.14 4.88 4.45
N THR A 370 -6.41 3.94 5.05
CA THR A 370 -4.97 4.09 5.34
C THR A 370 -4.11 3.40 4.29
N TYR A 371 -2.85 3.83 4.14
CA TYR A 371 -1.91 3.22 3.20
C TYR A 371 -1.49 1.78 3.61
N LEU A 372 -1.19 1.57 4.90
CA LEU A 372 -0.99 0.24 5.48
C LEU A 372 -1.92 0.08 6.67
N GLY A 373 -2.66 -1.02 6.74
CA GLY A 373 -3.70 -1.23 7.75
C GLY A 373 -3.12 -1.70 9.08
N LEU A 374 -2.46 -2.85 9.06
CA LEU A 374 -1.60 -3.34 10.15
C LEU A 374 -0.15 -3.33 9.66
N HIS A 375 0.72 -2.60 10.36
CA HIS A 375 2.13 -2.47 10.01
C HIS A 375 3.04 -2.77 11.21
N ILE A 376 3.68 -3.93 11.19
CA ILE A 376 4.65 -4.34 12.21
C ILE A 376 6.06 -4.11 11.65
N LYS A 377 6.82 -3.24 12.32
CA LYS A 377 8.11 -2.70 11.88
C LYS A 377 9.22 -3.07 12.86
N THR A 378 10.34 -3.57 12.35
CA THR A 378 11.59 -3.73 13.13
C THR A 378 12.84 -3.54 12.26
N THR A 379 14.02 -3.58 12.86
CA THR A 379 15.33 -3.63 12.19
C THR A 379 16.20 -4.71 12.85
N GLU A 380 17.32 -5.11 12.22
CA GLU A 380 18.27 -6.04 12.84
C GLU A 380 18.85 -5.51 14.17
N LYS A 381 18.85 -4.19 14.37
CA LYS A 381 19.41 -3.57 15.58
C LYS A 381 18.47 -3.53 16.77
N ARG A 382 17.16 -3.72 16.57
CA ARG A 382 16.18 -3.43 17.62
C ARG A 382 16.26 -4.36 18.82
N GLY A 383 16.43 -5.66 18.60
CA GLY A 383 16.21 -6.65 19.65
C GLY A 383 14.74 -6.70 20.09
N GLY A 384 14.49 -7.05 21.35
CA GLY A 384 13.14 -7.13 21.90
C GLY A 384 12.24 -8.17 21.21
N TYR A 385 10.92 -7.98 21.33
CA TYR A 385 9.92 -8.87 20.76
C TYR A 385 8.61 -8.15 20.46
N ILE A 386 7.79 -8.72 19.59
CA ILE A 386 6.39 -8.36 19.35
C ILE A 386 5.58 -9.65 19.37
N LYS A 387 4.67 -9.84 20.32
CA LYS A 387 3.90 -11.08 20.40
C LYS A 387 2.45 -10.90 20.84
N ASP A 388 1.61 -11.87 20.50
CA ASP A 388 0.19 -11.90 20.87
C ASP A 388 -0.55 -10.64 20.38
N VAL A 389 -0.58 -10.47 19.06
CA VAL A 389 -1.31 -9.39 18.38
C VAL A 389 -2.56 -9.98 17.75
N GLU A 390 -3.70 -9.35 17.97
CA GLU A 390 -4.99 -9.84 17.52
C GLU A 390 -5.81 -8.75 16.83
N VAL A 391 -6.35 -9.05 15.64
CA VAL A 391 -7.25 -8.18 14.87
C VAL A 391 -8.55 -8.95 14.58
N LEU A 392 -9.68 -8.45 15.05
CA LEU A 392 -10.97 -9.13 14.95
C LEU A 392 -12.00 -8.24 14.24
N ASN A 393 -12.89 -8.83 13.44
CA ASN A 393 -14.11 -8.19 12.93
C ASN A 393 -13.88 -6.78 12.33
N SER A 394 -12.80 -6.61 11.58
CA SER A 394 -12.35 -5.28 11.15
C SER A 394 -12.14 -5.21 9.64
N LYS A 395 -12.09 -3.99 9.12
CA LYS A 395 -11.69 -3.70 7.74
C LYS A 395 -10.38 -2.92 7.76
N ILE A 396 -9.39 -3.35 6.99
CA ILE A 396 -8.06 -2.74 6.95
C ILE A 396 -7.54 -2.73 5.51
N SER A 397 -6.60 -1.84 5.18
CA SER A 397 -6.08 -1.76 3.81
C SER A 397 -5.09 -2.85 3.43
N ARG A 398 -4.10 -3.11 4.29
CA ARG A 398 -3.01 -4.09 4.08
C ARG A 398 -2.52 -4.65 5.41
N VAL A 399 -1.90 -5.83 5.36
CA VAL A 399 -1.14 -6.43 6.48
C VAL A 399 0.32 -6.49 6.08
N THR A 400 1.20 -5.85 6.84
CA THR A 400 2.63 -5.77 6.54
C THR A 400 3.45 -6.02 7.79
N ILE A 401 4.24 -7.08 7.78
CA ILE A 401 5.16 -7.47 8.86
C ILE A 401 6.54 -7.56 8.24
N ARG A 402 7.44 -6.63 8.58
CA ARG A 402 8.70 -6.50 7.85
C ARG A 402 9.82 -5.86 8.66
N GLN A 403 11.01 -6.01 8.10
CA GLN A 403 12.14 -5.13 8.42
C GLN A 403 12.02 -3.80 7.65
N VAL A 404 12.46 -2.71 8.29
CA VAL A 404 12.52 -1.37 7.70
C VAL A 404 13.97 -0.85 7.69
N GLY A 405 14.31 0.00 6.73
CA GLY A 405 15.67 0.55 6.55
C GLY A 405 15.87 1.95 7.13
N TYR A 406 14.93 2.45 7.93
CA TYR A 406 14.96 3.80 8.50
C TYR A 406 14.88 3.76 10.03
N ASN A 407 15.20 4.89 10.67
CA ASN A 407 15.24 5.03 12.13
C ASN A 407 16.22 4.03 12.78
N ASP A 408 17.23 3.55 12.05
CA ASP A 408 18.15 2.47 12.44
C ASP A 408 19.44 3.01 13.11
N ASP A 409 19.35 4.17 13.75
CA ASP A 409 20.46 4.77 14.49
C ASP A 409 20.72 4.09 15.85
N GLY A 410 21.90 4.32 16.42
CA GLY A 410 22.34 3.74 17.68
C GLY A 410 23.03 2.37 17.56
N GLU A 411 23.53 1.90 18.70
CA GLU A 411 24.14 0.56 18.85
C GLU A 411 23.05 -0.51 18.80
N GLY A 412 23.29 -1.58 18.02
CA GLY A 412 22.34 -2.68 17.88
C GLY A 412 22.33 -3.62 19.08
N ALA A 413 21.17 -4.27 19.30
CA ALA A 413 21.04 -5.34 20.27
C ALA A 413 21.89 -6.57 19.89
N ASN A 414 22.20 -7.41 20.88
CA ASN A 414 22.93 -8.66 20.68
C ASN A 414 22.08 -9.79 20.07
N SER A 415 20.77 -9.58 19.90
CA SER A 415 19.84 -10.56 19.34
C SER A 415 18.84 -9.86 18.43
N LEU A 416 18.37 -10.59 17.41
CA LEU A 416 17.29 -10.14 16.53
C LEU A 416 15.93 -10.15 17.25
N THR A 417 15.04 -9.27 16.80
CA THR A 417 13.65 -9.19 17.29
C THR A 417 12.90 -10.49 17.04
N GLU A 418 12.16 -10.99 18.02
CA GLU A 418 11.18 -12.06 17.82
C GLU A 418 9.78 -11.49 17.56
N ILE A 419 9.13 -11.88 16.45
CA ILE A 419 7.75 -11.55 16.13
C ILE A 419 6.93 -12.85 16.10
N SER A 420 5.96 -12.99 16.98
CA SER A 420 5.20 -14.24 17.11
C SER A 420 3.72 -14.07 17.43
N ASP A 421 2.92 -15.08 17.08
CA ASP A 421 1.52 -15.21 17.48
C ASP A 421 0.63 -14.03 17.05
N ILE A 422 0.68 -13.72 15.76
CA ILE A 422 -0.13 -12.68 15.12
C ILE A 422 -1.40 -13.32 14.57
N ARG A 423 -2.57 -12.87 15.00
CA ARG A 423 -3.87 -13.47 14.67
C ARG A 423 -4.82 -12.43 14.08
N LEU A 424 -5.37 -12.73 12.92
CA LEU A 424 -6.42 -11.95 12.29
C LEU A 424 -7.62 -12.87 12.09
N GLU A 425 -8.80 -12.51 12.59
CA GLU A 425 -10.03 -13.29 12.45
C GLU A 425 -11.20 -12.42 11.99
N ASN A 426 -11.92 -12.85 10.94
CA ASN A 426 -13.05 -12.11 10.35
C ASN A 426 -12.64 -10.70 9.85
N VAL A 427 -11.56 -10.63 9.07
CA VAL A 427 -11.02 -9.35 8.57
C VAL A 427 -11.24 -9.22 7.06
N ILE A 428 -11.69 -8.05 6.63
CA ILE A 428 -11.71 -7.67 5.21
C ILE A 428 -10.48 -6.81 4.94
N ILE A 429 -9.67 -7.23 3.97
CA ILE A 429 -8.52 -6.47 3.49
C ILE A 429 -8.93 -5.79 2.18
N GLU A 430 -9.03 -4.47 2.19
CA GLU A 430 -9.50 -3.66 1.06
C GLU A 430 -8.83 -2.29 1.09
N TYR A 431 -8.16 -1.93 -0.01
CA TYR A 431 -7.55 -0.62 -0.19
C TYR A 431 -8.52 0.31 -0.92
N THR A 432 -8.89 1.42 -0.27
CA THR A 432 -9.93 2.35 -0.77
C THR A 432 -9.43 3.77 -0.99
N SER A 433 -8.15 4.05 -0.73
CA SER A 433 -7.58 5.37 -0.97
C SER A 433 -6.97 5.46 -2.37
N ASP A 434 -7.25 6.55 -3.07
CA ASP A 434 -6.59 6.86 -4.35
C ASP A 434 -5.06 6.91 -4.12
N ASP A 435 -4.31 6.01 -4.79
CA ASP A 435 -2.84 5.97 -4.74
C ASP A 435 -2.25 7.32 -5.15
N PRO A 436 -1.62 8.08 -4.22
CA PRO A 436 -1.23 9.44 -4.49
C PRO A 436 0.23 9.59 -4.97
N GLY A 437 0.92 8.50 -5.30
CA GLY A 437 2.24 8.61 -5.95
C GLY A 437 3.37 9.10 -5.05
N PHE A 438 3.36 8.73 -3.76
CA PHE A 438 4.58 8.74 -2.94
C PHE A 438 5.12 7.32 -2.84
N GLY A 439 6.30 7.08 -3.43
CA GLY A 439 6.96 5.77 -3.49
C GLY A 439 7.53 5.29 -2.15
N TYR A 440 6.73 5.33 -1.08
CA TYR A 440 7.23 5.14 0.29
C TYR A 440 7.19 3.71 0.80
N VAL A 441 6.55 2.75 0.12
CA VAL A 441 6.73 1.35 0.49
C VAL A 441 6.68 0.43 -0.73
N ASP A 442 7.80 -0.25 -0.99
CA ASP A 442 7.93 -1.35 -1.97
C ASP A 442 7.15 -2.60 -1.51
N VAL A 443 5.86 -2.48 -1.23
CA VAL A 443 4.98 -3.62 -0.95
C VAL A 443 4.00 -3.76 -2.09
N ASP A 444 4.24 -4.76 -2.94
CA ASP A 444 3.39 -5.09 -4.08
C ASP A 444 2.31 -6.13 -3.73
N SER A 445 1.98 -6.27 -2.43
CA SER A 445 0.99 -7.23 -1.94
C SER A 445 0.11 -6.73 -0.78
N TYR A 446 -1.09 -7.30 -0.68
CA TYR A 446 -2.03 -7.01 0.42
C TYR A 446 -1.62 -7.64 1.75
N ILE A 447 -0.98 -8.82 1.70
CA ILE A 447 -0.45 -9.52 2.87
C ILE A 447 1.05 -9.73 2.66
N TYR A 448 1.87 -8.95 3.35
CA TYR A 448 3.31 -9.02 3.28
C TYR A 448 3.90 -9.46 4.62
N VAL A 449 4.58 -10.60 4.65
CA VAL A 449 5.26 -11.10 5.86
C VAL A 449 6.68 -11.51 5.49
N ASN A 450 7.65 -10.65 5.77
CA ASN A 450 9.05 -10.91 5.41
C ASN A 450 10.00 -10.68 6.58
N GLY A 451 10.60 -11.76 7.08
CA GLY A 451 11.50 -11.75 8.24
C GLY A 451 12.98 -11.64 7.94
N PHE A 452 13.80 -12.05 8.90
CA PHE A 452 15.26 -12.02 8.82
C PHE A 452 15.78 -13.18 7.99
N GLU A 453 16.57 -12.89 6.95
CA GLU A 453 17.16 -13.93 6.08
C GLU A 453 18.01 -14.94 6.88
N LYS A 454 18.69 -14.47 7.93
CA LYS A 454 19.60 -15.29 8.76
C LYS A 454 18.87 -16.15 9.79
N GLU A 455 17.74 -15.70 10.32
CA GLU A 455 17.01 -16.32 11.45
C GLU A 455 15.50 -16.27 11.20
N LYS A 456 15.03 -17.06 10.23
CA LYS A 456 13.61 -17.06 9.79
C LYS A 456 12.62 -17.44 10.90
N GLU A 457 13.07 -18.22 11.88
CA GLU A 457 12.26 -18.65 13.03
C GLU A 457 11.88 -17.50 13.97
N LYS A 458 12.51 -16.33 13.79
CA LYS A 458 12.16 -15.12 14.53
C LYS A 458 10.80 -14.58 14.16
N PHE A 459 10.33 -14.77 12.93
CA PHE A 459 8.99 -14.34 12.51
C PHE A 459 8.12 -15.57 12.35
N LYS A 460 7.20 -15.81 13.27
CA LYS A 460 6.43 -17.06 13.30
C LYS A 460 4.98 -16.92 13.70
N ASN A 461 4.17 -17.92 13.36
CA ASN A 461 2.79 -18.07 13.82
C ASN A 461 1.90 -16.87 13.44
N VAL A 462 1.77 -16.61 12.15
CA VAL A 462 0.83 -15.61 11.62
C VAL A 462 -0.41 -16.33 11.10
N THR A 463 -1.55 -16.19 11.75
CA THR A 463 -2.81 -16.86 11.38
C THR A 463 -3.84 -15.84 10.93
N LEU A 464 -4.29 -15.93 9.68
CA LEU A 464 -5.36 -15.15 9.09
C LEU A 464 -6.55 -16.07 8.83
N LYS A 465 -7.57 -16.04 9.70
CA LYS A 465 -8.76 -16.92 9.64
C LYS A 465 -9.99 -16.12 9.20
N ASN A 466 -10.75 -16.64 8.24
CA ASN A 466 -11.89 -15.93 7.65
C ASN A 466 -11.49 -14.51 7.18
N VAL A 467 -10.35 -14.43 6.49
CA VAL A 467 -9.83 -13.19 5.92
C VAL A 467 -10.15 -13.15 4.43
N ARG A 468 -10.75 -12.06 3.98
CA ARG A 468 -11.08 -11.82 2.56
C ARG A 468 -10.28 -10.64 2.04
N VAL A 469 -9.52 -10.85 0.98
CA VAL A 469 -8.89 -9.77 0.22
C VAL A 469 -9.86 -9.35 -0.89
N VAL A 470 -10.22 -8.06 -0.93
CA VAL A 470 -11.01 -7.46 -2.01
C VAL A 470 -10.02 -6.81 -2.96
N ASN A 471 -9.75 -7.49 -4.08
CA ASN A 471 -8.71 -7.05 -5.00
C ASN A 471 -9.26 -6.01 -6.00
N THR A 472 -8.89 -4.74 -5.80
CA THR A 472 -9.32 -3.60 -6.63
C THR A 472 -8.23 -3.14 -7.61
N GLU A 473 -7.00 -3.67 -7.50
CA GLU A 473 -5.82 -3.24 -8.24
C GLU A 473 -5.04 -4.47 -8.74
N ASN A 474 -4.09 -4.36 -9.69
CA ASN A 474 -3.26 -5.51 -10.10
C ASN A 474 -2.16 -5.84 -9.05
N ILE A 475 -2.50 -5.83 -7.76
CA ILE A 475 -1.62 -6.10 -6.62
C ILE A 475 -1.67 -7.60 -6.27
N LYS A 476 -0.55 -8.17 -5.80
CA LYS A 476 -0.49 -9.58 -5.36
C LYS A 476 -1.32 -9.76 -4.08
N ASP A 477 -2.01 -10.89 -3.95
CA ASP A 477 -2.72 -11.19 -2.69
C ASP A 477 -1.77 -11.28 -1.49
N TYR A 478 -0.60 -11.92 -1.67
CA TYR A 478 0.41 -12.06 -0.63
C TYR A 478 1.85 -12.20 -1.15
N ASP A 479 2.80 -11.84 -0.30
CA ASP A 479 4.23 -12.19 -0.37
C ASP A 479 4.74 -12.55 1.04
N VAL A 480 5.41 -13.69 1.17
CA VAL A 480 5.76 -14.28 2.47
C VAL A 480 7.17 -14.86 2.39
N ALA A 481 8.14 -14.36 3.14
CA ALA A 481 9.50 -14.90 3.11
C ALA A 481 10.15 -14.85 4.48
N ASN A 482 11.18 -15.68 4.69
CA ASN A 482 12.01 -15.63 5.90
C ASN A 482 11.19 -15.68 7.21
N CYS A 483 10.15 -16.51 7.24
CA CYS A 483 9.24 -16.65 8.37
C CYS A 483 8.67 -18.09 8.45
N GLU A 484 8.07 -18.43 9.59
CA GLU A 484 7.49 -19.74 9.87
C GLU A 484 5.99 -19.68 10.15
N ASN A 485 5.27 -20.71 9.71
CA ASN A 485 3.85 -20.90 10.04
C ASN A 485 2.95 -19.67 9.77
N VAL A 486 2.96 -19.18 8.53
CA VAL A 486 1.97 -18.21 8.04
C VAL A 486 0.81 -18.99 7.42
N VAL A 487 -0.41 -18.78 7.89
CA VAL A 487 -1.60 -19.54 7.48
C VAL A 487 -2.73 -18.58 7.13
N LEU A 488 -3.25 -18.66 5.90
CA LEU A 488 -4.41 -17.90 5.42
C LEU A 488 -5.57 -18.85 5.14
N ASN A 489 -6.68 -18.69 5.87
CA ASN A 489 -7.90 -19.49 5.75
C ASN A 489 -7.65 -20.99 5.76
N GLY A 490 -6.77 -21.45 6.67
CA GLY A 490 -6.37 -22.85 6.79
C GLY A 490 -5.31 -23.31 5.78
N LYS A 491 -4.96 -22.49 4.78
CA LYS A 491 -3.87 -22.78 3.84
C LYS A 491 -2.56 -22.16 4.33
N ARG A 492 -1.54 -23.00 4.53
CA ARG A 492 -0.18 -22.51 4.81
C ARG A 492 0.34 -21.73 3.61
N LEU A 493 0.80 -20.50 3.85
CA LEU A 493 1.51 -19.68 2.89
C LEU A 493 2.99 -20.06 2.93
N THR A 494 3.57 -20.24 1.76
CA THR A 494 5.01 -20.26 1.54
C THR A 494 5.38 -19.00 0.78
N LYS A 495 6.68 -18.73 0.63
CA LYS A 495 7.13 -17.78 -0.40
C LYS A 495 6.39 -18.12 -1.66
N ARG A 496 5.65 -17.12 -2.13
CA ARG A 496 5.30 -17.09 -3.53
C ARG A 496 6.67 -16.96 -4.16
N GLU A 497 7.29 -18.10 -4.50
CA GLU A 497 8.15 -18.10 -5.69
C GLU A 497 7.36 -17.26 -6.66
N ASP A 498 7.93 -16.14 -7.12
CA ASP A 498 7.27 -15.38 -8.17
C ASP A 498 6.75 -16.44 -9.10
N MET A 499 5.42 -16.59 -9.14
CA MET A 499 4.87 -17.30 -10.24
C MET A 499 5.05 -16.31 -11.40
N LYS A 500 6.29 -16.13 -11.85
CA LYS A 500 6.67 -16.87 -13.04
C LYS A 500 6.03 -18.23 -12.91
N LYS A 501 4.77 -18.31 -13.29
CA LYS A 501 4.38 -19.37 -14.18
C LYS A 501 5.39 -19.25 -15.33
N VAL A 502 6.55 -19.85 -15.15
CA VAL A 502 7.09 -20.66 -16.21
C VAL A 502 5.99 -21.69 -16.36
N LEU A 503 5.01 -21.38 -17.21
CA LEU A 503 4.29 -22.44 -17.88
C LEU A 503 5.41 -23.22 -18.55
N THR A 504 5.76 -24.35 -17.98
CA THR A 504 6.58 -25.29 -18.73
C THR A 504 5.74 -25.69 -19.95
N ALA A 505 6.39 -26.11 -21.04
CA ALA A 505 5.68 -26.67 -22.18
C ALA A 505 4.68 -27.76 -21.74
N GLU A 506 5.03 -28.50 -20.67
CA GLU A 506 4.21 -29.54 -20.05
C GLU A 506 2.91 -29.00 -19.43
N ASP A 507 2.93 -27.85 -18.77
CA ASP A 507 1.74 -27.23 -18.16
C ASP A 507 0.77 -26.65 -19.20
N GLY A 508 1.31 -26.08 -20.29
CA GLY A 508 0.52 -25.61 -21.43
C GLY A 508 -0.14 -26.78 -22.18
N VAL A 509 0.60 -27.88 -22.35
CA VAL A 509 0.10 -29.12 -22.98
C VAL A 509 -0.93 -29.81 -22.08
N LYS A 510 -0.71 -29.96 -20.77
CA LYS A 510 -1.70 -30.51 -19.82
C LYS A 510 -3.02 -29.75 -19.81
N ARG A 511 -2.97 -28.43 -19.95
CA ARG A 511 -4.17 -27.59 -20.01
C ARG A 511 -4.90 -27.67 -21.35
N LEU A 512 -4.17 -27.86 -22.46
CA LEU A 512 -4.76 -28.23 -23.74
C LEU A 512 -5.36 -29.65 -23.68
N LEU A 513 -4.71 -30.60 -23.01
CA LEU A 513 -5.21 -31.96 -22.79
C LEU A 513 -6.55 -31.93 -22.04
N GLU A 514 -6.68 -31.18 -20.95
CA GLU A 514 -7.98 -31.01 -20.26
C GLU A 514 -9.09 -30.42 -21.14
N ILE A 515 -8.74 -29.60 -22.14
CA ILE A 515 -9.70 -28.98 -23.07
C ILE A 515 -10.09 -29.94 -24.21
N PHE A 516 -9.22 -30.88 -24.60
CA PHE A 516 -9.39 -31.71 -25.80
C PHE A 516 -9.58 -33.22 -25.54
N ASP A 517 -9.29 -33.72 -24.33
CA ASP A 517 -9.37 -35.16 -23.99
C ASP A 517 -10.81 -35.72 -24.03
N GLU A 518 -11.84 -34.87 -24.01
CA GLU A 518 -13.22 -35.34 -24.19
C GLU A 518 -13.57 -35.69 -25.65
N LYS A 519 -12.73 -35.42 -26.66
CA LYS A 519 -13.18 -35.53 -28.08
C LYS A 519 -12.36 -36.35 -29.05
N VAL A 520 -11.08 -36.67 -28.82
CA VAL A 520 -10.32 -37.44 -29.81
C VAL A 520 -9.27 -38.29 -29.11
N GLY A 521 -9.41 -39.62 -29.12
CA GLY A 521 -8.47 -40.55 -28.50
C GLY A 521 -7.07 -40.47 -29.13
N VAL A 522 -6.21 -39.63 -28.55
CA VAL A 522 -4.83 -39.37 -28.99
C VAL A 522 -3.88 -39.73 -27.84
N THR A 523 -2.83 -40.51 -28.12
CA THR A 523 -1.73 -40.76 -27.19
C THR A 523 -0.53 -39.86 -27.49
N TRP A 524 0.08 -39.30 -26.44
CA TRP A 524 1.12 -38.27 -26.50
C TRP A 524 2.41 -38.73 -25.80
N GLU A 525 3.56 -38.53 -26.43
CA GLU A 525 4.89 -38.86 -25.86
C GLU A 525 5.89 -37.70 -26.08
N ILE A 526 6.64 -37.34 -25.03
CA ILE A 526 7.68 -36.28 -25.07
C ILE A 526 9.01 -36.94 -25.41
N LEU A 527 9.61 -36.54 -26.53
CA LEU A 527 10.88 -37.09 -26.99
C LEU A 527 12.03 -36.09 -26.73
N GLN A 528 12.93 -36.43 -25.80
CA GLN A 528 14.21 -35.76 -25.64
C GLN A 528 15.22 -36.42 -26.57
N LYS A 529 15.85 -35.66 -27.48
CA LYS A 529 16.73 -36.28 -28.49
C LYS A 529 18.09 -36.62 -27.90
N ASN A 530 18.77 -35.69 -27.20
CA ASN A 530 20.13 -35.87 -26.65
C ASN A 530 20.43 -34.79 -25.56
N GLU A 531 21.52 -34.95 -24.77
CA GLU A 531 21.91 -34.04 -23.66
C GLU A 531 22.22 -32.57 -24.07
N GLU A 532 22.46 -32.28 -25.35
CA GLU A 532 22.84 -30.94 -25.84
C GLU A 532 21.74 -30.19 -26.63
N ASP A 533 20.56 -30.78 -26.88
CA ASP A 533 19.46 -30.16 -27.65
C ASP A 533 18.13 -30.18 -26.84
N TYR A 534 17.80 -29.04 -26.22
CA TYR A 534 16.66 -28.83 -25.31
C TYR A 534 15.35 -28.40 -26.01
N THR A 535 15.10 -28.85 -27.24
CA THR A 535 13.81 -28.58 -27.89
C THR A 535 12.86 -29.77 -27.67
N PRO A 536 11.96 -29.73 -26.66
CA PRO A 536 10.99 -30.79 -26.47
C PRO A 536 10.09 -30.92 -27.71
N LYS A 537 9.85 -32.15 -28.15
CA LYS A 537 9.02 -32.47 -29.31
C LYS A 537 7.80 -33.28 -28.87
N LEU A 538 6.67 -33.00 -29.50
CA LEU A 538 5.38 -33.58 -29.22
C LEU A 538 5.00 -34.55 -30.33
N ARG A 539 4.73 -35.82 -30.00
CA ARG A 539 4.24 -36.81 -30.96
C ARG A 539 2.72 -36.95 -30.89
N ILE A 540 2.07 -36.94 -32.05
CA ILE A 540 0.63 -37.20 -32.23
C ILE A 540 0.51 -38.32 -33.27
N GLY A 541 0.16 -39.53 -32.84
CA GLY A 541 0.17 -40.69 -33.75
C GLY A 541 1.57 -40.95 -34.31
N THR A 542 1.75 -40.87 -35.63
CA THR A 542 3.06 -41.05 -36.29
C THR A 542 3.84 -39.75 -36.48
N ASP A 543 3.22 -38.59 -36.27
CA ASP A 543 3.79 -37.29 -36.60
C ASP A 543 4.42 -36.60 -35.37
N VAL A 544 5.53 -35.87 -35.56
CA VAL A 544 6.32 -35.25 -34.48
C VAL A 544 6.48 -33.75 -34.73
N TYR A 545 6.14 -32.94 -33.73
CA TYR A 545 6.11 -31.48 -33.80
C TYR A 545 7.06 -30.83 -32.77
N PRO A 546 7.81 -29.76 -33.11
CA PRO A 546 8.64 -29.01 -32.16
C PRO A 546 7.80 -28.07 -31.28
N ILE A 547 8.13 -27.95 -29.99
CA ILE A 547 7.51 -26.99 -29.07
C ILE A 547 8.47 -25.80 -28.86
N PHE A 548 8.02 -24.56 -29.07
CA PHE A 548 8.84 -23.34 -28.95
C PHE A 548 8.50 -22.49 -27.70
N TYR A 549 9.51 -21.83 -27.13
CA TYR A 549 9.46 -21.06 -25.87
C TYR A 549 8.73 -19.70 -25.99
N TRP A 550 8.05 -19.28 -24.91
CA TRP A 550 7.40 -17.96 -24.76
C TRP A 550 8.10 -17.13 -23.66
N ARG A 551 8.28 -15.81 -23.85
CA ARG A 551 8.79 -14.88 -22.80
C ARG A 551 8.15 -13.48 -22.92
N GLU A 552 7.75 -12.88 -21.80
CA GLU A 552 7.23 -11.51 -21.71
C GLU A 552 8.33 -10.47 -22.00
N ASP A 553 8.04 -9.48 -22.87
CA ASP A 553 8.98 -8.43 -23.31
C ASP A 553 8.50 -7.03 -22.86
N PRO A 554 9.27 -6.32 -22.01
CA PRO A 554 8.95 -4.97 -21.50
C PRO A 554 8.73 -3.89 -22.57
N GLN A 555 9.25 -4.06 -23.79
CA GLN A 555 9.08 -3.07 -24.86
C GLN A 555 7.65 -3.04 -25.42
N ILE A 556 6.93 -4.16 -25.35
CA ILE A 556 5.52 -4.25 -25.79
C ILE A 556 4.62 -3.46 -24.83
N GLN A 557 4.90 -3.51 -23.52
CA GLN A 557 4.17 -2.77 -22.49
C GLN A 557 4.29 -1.23 -22.68
N ALA A 558 5.43 -0.74 -23.18
CA ALA A 558 5.63 0.69 -23.43
C ALA A 558 4.76 1.22 -24.59
N VAL A 559 4.55 0.41 -25.63
CA VAL A 559 3.66 0.74 -26.77
C VAL A 559 2.20 0.74 -26.34
N VAL A 560 1.80 -0.26 -25.53
CA VAL A 560 0.45 -0.38 -24.96
C VAL A 560 0.12 0.81 -24.03
N ARG A 561 1.09 1.32 -23.27
CA ARG A 561 0.91 2.53 -22.44
C ARG A 561 0.70 3.79 -23.28
N ASN A 562 1.47 4.00 -24.35
CA ASN A 562 1.38 5.22 -25.17
C ASN A 562 0.14 5.28 -26.07
N GLY A 563 -0.38 4.13 -26.51
CA GLY A 563 -1.61 4.06 -27.33
C GLY A 563 -2.88 4.49 -26.61
N LYS A 564 -2.92 4.42 -25.27
CA LYS A 564 -4.10 4.78 -24.45
C LYS A 564 -4.31 6.29 -24.29
N TYR A 565 -3.32 7.13 -24.56
CA TYR A 565 -3.37 8.57 -24.26
C TYR A 565 -3.56 9.49 -25.48
N ASN A 566 -3.54 8.97 -26.72
CA ASN A 566 -3.77 9.76 -27.93
C ASN A 566 -5.17 9.52 -28.51
N ILE A 567 -6.14 10.30 -28.03
CA ILE A 567 -7.48 10.42 -28.62
C ILE A 567 -7.44 11.62 -29.59
N GLY A 568 -6.91 11.41 -30.79
CA GLY A 568 -6.83 12.43 -31.84
C GLY A 568 -6.12 11.89 -33.09
N ASN A 569 -6.75 12.07 -34.26
CA ASN A 569 -6.46 11.45 -35.56
C ASN A 569 -4.94 11.28 -35.89
N SER A 570 -4.56 10.02 -36.16
CA SER A 570 -3.21 9.47 -36.40
C SER A 570 -2.29 9.33 -35.16
N CYS A 571 -1.86 8.09 -34.89
CA CYS A 571 -0.81 7.75 -33.92
C CYS A 571 0.37 7.18 -34.71
N SER A 572 1.63 7.44 -34.34
CA SER A 572 2.79 6.73 -34.90
C SER A 572 3.64 6.18 -33.75
N ALA A 573 3.82 4.86 -33.68
CA ALA A 573 4.70 4.21 -32.69
C ALA A 573 5.90 3.58 -33.41
N LYS A 574 7.12 3.70 -32.87
CA LYS A 574 8.33 3.05 -33.42
C LYS A 574 8.79 1.94 -32.48
N ILE A 575 8.89 0.71 -32.99
CA ILE A 575 9.49 -0.44 -32.30
C ILE A 575 10.82 -0.76 -32.98
N SER A 576 11.92 -0.81 -32.23
CA SER A 576 13.23 -1.24 -32.73
C SER A 576 13.84 -2.27 -31.79
N GLY A 577 14.18 -3.46 -32.30
CA GLY A 577 14.87 -4.52 -31.56
C GLY A 577 16.09 -5.06 -32.31
N GLN A 578 17.10 -5.56 -31.60
CA GLN A 578 18.25 -6.26 -32.19
C GLN A 578 17.85 -7.66 -32.67
N VAL A 579 18.19 -8.02 -33.90
CA VAL A 579 18.13 -9.42 -34.36
C VAL A 579 19.40 -10.14 -33.91
N GLY A 580 19.31 -10.91 -32.82
CA GLY A 580 20.31 -11.93 -32.52
C GLY A 580 20.11 -13.16 -33.41
N LYS A 581 21.19 -13.90 -33.71
CA LYS A 581 21.22 -15.12 -34.56
C LYS A 581 20.20 -16.23 -34.23
N ALA A 582 19.45 -16.15 -33.13
CA ALA A 582 18.53 -17.17 -32.66
C ALA A 582 17.04 -16.92 -33.03
N TYR A 583 16.71 -15.79 -33.66
CA TYR A 583 15.32 -15.43 -33.99
C TYR A 583 15.12 -15.35 -35.50
N GLY A 584 14.32 -16.25 -36.07
CA GLY A 584 13.92 -16.23 -37.48
C GLY A 584 12.90 -15.12 -37.78
N ILE A 585 12.82 -14.67 -39.03
CA ILE A 585 11.94 -13.59 -39.50
C ILE A 585 10.44 -13.85 -39.21
N GLU A 586 10.07 -15.12 -39.08
CA GLU A 586 8.72 -15.61 -38.78
C GLU A 586 8.27 -15.23 -37.36
N SER A 587 9.18 -15.27 -36.38
CA SER A 587 8.89 -14.90 -34.99
C SER A 587 8.67 -13.39 -34.81
N PHE A 588 9.27 -12.59 -35.68
CA PHE A 588 9.08 -11.14 -35.72
C PHE A 588 7.72 -10.78 -36.35
N LEU A 589 7.33 -11.49 -37.42
CA LEU A 589 6.08 -11.27 -38.14
C LEU A 589 4.83 -11.51 -37.26
N TYR A 590 4.82 -12.55 -36.42
CA TYR A 590 3.70 -12.82 -35.50
C TYR A 590 3.58 -11.76 -34.39
N LYS A 591 4.71 -11.31 -33.83
CA LYS A 591 4.76 -10.26 -32.80
C LYS A 591 4.17 -8.93 -33.29
N GLU A 592 4.40 -8.60 -34.57
CA GLU A 592 3.94 -7.35 -35.19
C GLU A 592 2.49 -7.39 -35.68
N LEU A 593 2.00 -8.55 -36.12
CA LEU A 593 0.61 -8.75 -36.53
C LEU A 593 -0.36 -8.65 -35.34
N ASP A 594 -0.01 -9.27 -34.20
CA ASP A 594 -0.80 -9.18 -32.97
C ASP A 594 -0.87 -7.75 -32.43
N CYS A 595 0.23 -6.99 -32.49
CA CYS A 595 0.23 -5.58 -32.10
C CYS A 595 -0.65 -4.72 -33.03
N ALA A 596 -0.66 -5.00 -34.34
CA ALA A 596 -1.46 -4.25 -35.31
C ALA A 596 -2.97 -4.54 -35.17
N GLU A 597 -3.37 -5.79 -34.96
CA GLU A 597 -4.76 -6.16 -34.69
C GLU A 597 -5.26 -5.57 -33.37
N TRP A 598 -4.43 -5.61 -32.34
CA TRP A 598 -4.79 -5.15 -31.00
C TRP A 598 -4.88 -3.62 -30.88
N ILE A 599 -3.97 -2.86 -31.54
CA ILE A 599 -4.02 -1.38 -31.55
C ILE A 599 -5.17 -0.85 -32.41
N LEU A 600 -5.55 -1.56 -33.47
CA LEU A 600 -6.60 -1.12 -34.41
C LEU A 600 -8.00 -1.65 -34.06
N ASP A 601 -8.11 -2.48 -33.03
CA ASP A 601 -9.33 -3.09 -32.49
C ASP A 601 -10.24 -3.66 -33.59
N SER A 602 -9.65 -4.49 -34.47
CA SER A 602 -10.37 -5.14 -35.57
C SER A 602 -9.55 -6.29 -36.16
N GLU A 603 -10.24 -7.29 -36.69
CA GLU A 603 -9.62 -8.41 -37.42
C GLU A 603 -9.06 -7.96 -38.78
N LEU A 604 -7.97 -8.61 -39.23
CA LEU A 604 -7.37 -8.38 -40.53
C LEU A 604 -8.31 -8.81 -41.69
N LYS A 605 -8.55 -7.89 -42.64
CA LYS A 605 -9.35 -8.13 -43.85
C LYS A 605 -8.48 -8.51 -45.05
N LYS A 606 -7.33 -7.86 -45.22
CA LYS A 606 -6.41 -8.10 -46.33
C LYS A 606 -4.99 -7.71 -45.95
N LEU A 607 -4.02 -8.55 -46.32
CA LEU A 607 -2.59 -8.25 -46.25
C LEU A 607 -2.05 -8.06 -47.67
N THR A 608 -1.17 -7.09 -47.87
CA THR A 608 -0.51 -6.86 -49.16
C THR A 608 0.92 -6.42 -48.92
N ALA A 609 1.88 -7.21 -49.37
CA ALA A 609 3.30 -6.87 -49.25
C ALA A 609 3.83 -6.25 -50.55
N TYR A 610 4.65 -5.23 -50.40
CA TYR A 610 5.39 -4.52 -51.45
C TYR A 610 6.88 -4.56 -51.08
N TYR A 611 7.79 -4.59 -52.06
CA TYR A 611 9.21 -4.44 -51.80
C TYR A 611 9.77 -3.33 -52.69
N ASN A 612 10.69 -2.54 -52.13
CA ASN A 612 11.55 -1.64 -52.89
C ASN A 612 13.01 -1.97 -52.59
N LYS A 613 13.96 -1.36 -53.30
CA LYS A 613 15.39 -1.67 -53.21
C LYS A 613 15.97 -1.69 -51.78
N ASN A 614 15.32 -0.99 -50.83
CA ASN A 614 15.83 -0.79 -49.48
C ASN A 614 14.93 -1.35 -48.37
N ALA A 615 13.69 -1.77 -48.63
CA ALA A 615 12.75 -2.28 -47.59
C ALA A 615 11.55 -3.08 -48.14
N VAL A 616 11.01 -4.00 -47.33
CA VAL A 616 9.71 -4.66 -47.56
C VAL A 616 8.62 -3.91 -46.81
N ASN A 617 7.58 -3.43 -47.48
CA ASN A 617 6.43 -2.77 -46.88
C ASN A 617 5.20 -3.70 -46.87
N VAL A 618 4.70 -4.07 -45.71
CA VAL A 618 3.48 -4.87 -45.54
C VAL A 618 2.32 -3.97 -45.16
N VAL A 619 1.34 -3.85 -46.05
CA VAL A 619 0.11 -3.11 -45.84
C VAL A 619 -0.97 -4.06 -45.36
N LEU A 620 -1.50 -3.76 -44.18
CA LEU A 620 -2.59 -4.47 -43.52
C LEU A 620 -3.85 -3.62 -43.63
N ARG A 621 -4.91 -4.18 -44.18
CA ARG A 621 -6.25 -3.58 -44.19
C ARG A 621 -7.13 -4.38 -43.27
N MET A 622 -7.77 -3.72 -42.32
CA MET A 622 -8.62 -4.35 -41.31
C MET A 622 -10.08 -4.39 -41.77
N LYS A 623 -10.92 -5.20 -41.11
CA LYS A 623 -12.35 -5.30 -41.43
C LYS A 623 -13.11 -3.98 -41.24
N ASN A 624 -12.66 -3.15 -40.31
CA ASN A 624 -13.15 -1.78 -40.10
C ASN A 624 -12.63 -0.74 -41.12
N ASP A 625 -12.01 -1.18 -42.23
CA ASP A 625 -11.43 -0.38 -43.31
C ASP A 625 -10.26 0.56 -42.94
N LYS A 626 -9.74 0.46 -41.71
CA LYS A 626 -8.46 1.08 -41.32
C LYS A 626 -7.28 0.34 -41.95
N VAL A 627 -6.18 1.06 -42.18
CA VAL A 627 -4.98 0.54 -42.84
C VAL A 627 -3.73 0.79 -41.98
N ALA A 628 -2.91 -0.24 -41.77
CA ALA A 628 -1.57 -0.14 -41.20
C ALA A 628 -0.52 -0.49 -42.27
N THR A 629 0.64 0.14 -42.21
CA THR A 629 1.79 -0.19 -43.08
C THR A 629 3.00 -0.49 -42.21
N LEU A 630 3.61 -1.64 -42.42
CA LEU A 630 4.78 -2.14 -41.71
C LEU A 630 5.98 -2.11 -42.65
N GLU A 631 7.02 -1.34 -42.34
CA GLU A 631 8.28 -1.37 -43.09
C GLU A 631 9.26 -2.35 -42.42
N LEU A 632 9.44 -3.51 -43.04
CA LEU A 632 10.34 -4.58 -42.62
C LEU A 632 11.71 -4.40 -43.28
N GLY A 633 12.72 -4.12 -42.46
CA GLY A 633 14.14 -4.22 -42.81
C GLY A 633 14.64 -3.15 -43.79
N ALA A 634 14.91 -1.93 -43.29
CA ALA A 634 15.67 -0.94 -44.03
C ALA A 634 17.18 -1.23 -43.98
N THR A 635 17.83 -1.54 -45.11
CA THR A 635 19.30 -1.52 -45.21
C THR A 635 19.71 -0.24 -45.94
N LEU A 636 20.24 0.76 -45.21
CA LEU A 636 20.79 1.96 -45.85
C LEU A 636 22.23 1.68 -46.30
N PRO A 637 22.60 1.97 -47.57
CA PRO A 637 23.98 1.82 -48.01
C PRO A 637 24.91 2.81 -47.28
N PHE A 638 26.17 2.41 -47.08
CA PHE A 638 27.18 3.06 -46.25
C PHE A 638 27.46 4.56 -46.54
N ASN A 639 26.93 5.14 -47.61
CA ASN A 639 27.13 6.55 -48.01
C ASN A 639 25.83 7.25 -48.46
N ALA A 640 24.64 6.84 -47.99
CA ALA A 640 23.40 7.53 -48.36
C ALA A 640 23.38 8.97 -47.81
N GLU A 641 23.41 9.98 -48.69
CA GLU A 641 23.20 11.37 -48.30
C GLU A 641 21.74 11.63 -47.91
N GLU A 642 21.57 12.55 -46.96
CA GLU A 642 20.32 12.93 -46.29
C GLU A 642 19.18 13.20 -47.30
N GLN A 643 18.21 12.30 -47.40
CA GLN A 643 16.96 12.63 -48.08
C GLN A 643 16.04 13.40 -47.12
N VAL A 644 15.89 14.70 -47.38
CA VAL A 644 14.78 15.49 -46.85
C VAL A 644 13.49 14.89 -47.40
N ARG A 645 12.77 14.10 -46.58
CA ARG A 645 11.42 13.66 -46.95
C ARG A 645 10.48 14.87 -46.86
N HIS A 646 9.87 15.21 -47.99
CA HIS A 646 9.01 16.37 -48.18
C HIS A 646 7.85 16.45 -47.17
N THR A 647 7.68 17.64 -46.59
CA THR A 647 6.48 18.09 -45.85
C THR A 647 5.30 18.19 -46.82
N VAL A 648 4.17 17.54 -46.53
CA VAL A 648 2.91 17.76 -47.27
C VAL A 648 1.95 18.56 -46.41
N TRP A 649 1.55 19.73 -46.90
CA TRP A 649 0.59 20.63 -46.26
C TRP A 649 -0.85 20.14 -46.47
N GLY A 650 -1.61 20.06 -45.38
CA GLY A 650 -3.06 19.87 -45.35
C GLY A 650 -3.64 20.69 -44.19
N SER A 651 -4.91 21.07 -44.27
CA SER A 651 -5.55 22.16 -43.49
C SER A 651 -5.66 21.98 -41.97
N LEU A 652 -4.96 21.03 -41.33
CA LEU A 652 -5.09 20.75 -39.90
C LEU A 652 -3.77 20.49 -39.12
N GLY A 653 -2.60 20.91 -39.63
CA GLY A 653 -1.39 21.08 -38.81
C GLY A 653 -0.38 19.91 -38.78
N MET A 654 0.87 20.22 -38.40
CA MET A 654 2.10 19.41 -38.52
C MET A 654 2.51 18.67 -37.23
N GLU A 655 3.19 17.51 -37.36
CA GLU A 655 4.26 17.08 -36.45
C GLU A 655 5.37 16.31 -37.22
N SER A 656 6.64 16.56 -36.86
CA SER A 656 7.87 15.93 -37.37
C SER A 656 8.90 15.88 -36.24
N SER A 657 9.63 14.77 -36.12
CA SER A 657 10.92 14.74 -35.40
C SER A 657 11.96 13.90 -36.16
N ARG A 658 13.16 14.49 -36.31
CA ARG A 658 14.38 14.02 -37.00
C ARG A 658 14.98 12.76 -36.35
N VAL A 659 15.66 11.92 -37.15
CA VAL A 659 16.58 10.88 -36.66
C VAL A 659 18.02 11.21 -37.08
N ILE A 660 18.94 11.18 -36.11
CA ILE A 660 20.40 11.17 -36.33
C ILE A 660 20.89 9.76 -35.99
N SER A 661 21.45 9.01 -36.94
CA SER A 661 22.32 7.85 -36.67
C SER A 661 23.13 7.46 -37.91
N THR A 662 24.45 7.37 -37.76
CA THR A 662 25.44 7.10 -38.82
C THR A 662 25.96 5.64 -38.79
N GLN A 663 25.10 4.65 -38.56
CA GLN A 663 25.50 3.23 -38.62
C GLN A 663 24.44 2.38 -39.33
N GLU A 664 24.89 1.42 -40.16
CA GLU A 664 24.06 0.38 -40.77
C GLU A 664 23.26 -0.36 -39.69
N ARG A 665 21.95 -0.11 -39.64
CA ARG A 665 21.03 -0.76 -38.71
C ARG A 665 19.70 -1.02 -39.42
N PRO A 666 19.14 -2.24 -39.34
CA PRO A 666 17.75 -2.48 -39.70
C PRO A 666 16.88 -1.61 -38.79
N GLN A 667 16.09 -0.72 -39.37
CA GLN A 667 15.07 0.04 -38.64
C GLN A 667 13.72 -0.17 -39.32
N SER A 668 12.70 -0.36 -38.49
CA SER A 668 11.29 -0.32 -38.91
C SER A 668 10.70 1.04 -38.53
N VAL A 669 9.90 1.63 -39.42
CA VAL A 669 9.17 2.89 -39.20
C VAL A 669 7.69 2.64 -39.48
N TYR A 670 6.82 3.20 -38.64
CA TYR A 670 5.37 3.03 -38.75
C TYR A 670 4.70 4.37 -39.09
N LEU A 671 3.73 4.32 -40.00
CA LEU A 671 2.87 5.45 -40.36
C LEU A 671 1.42 4.96 -40.38
N TYR A 672 0.55 5.64 -39.64
CA TYR A 672 -0.87 5.33 -39.55
C TYR A 672 -1.68 6.48 -40.14
N THR A 673 -2.71 6.18 -40.93
CA THR A 673 -3.53 7.20 -41.58
C THR A 673 -4.98 6.75 -41.69
N ASP A 674 -5.89 7.72 -41.56
CA ASP A 674 -7.34 7.53 -41.69
C ASP A 674 -7.81 7.58 -43.15
N ARG A 675 -6.87 7.58 -44.12
CA ARG A 675 -7.18 7.60 -45.56
C ARG A 675 -7.47 6.18 -46.09
N LYS A 676 -8.37 6.07 -47.08
CA LYS A 676 -8.80 4.80 -47.69
C LYS A 676 -7.77 4.15 -48.62
N GLU A 677 -6.70 4.86 -49.00
CA GLU A 677 -5.64 4.42 -49.91
C GLU A 677 -4.27 4.46 -49.23
N ALA A 678 -3.43 3.43 -49.49
CA ALA A 678 -2.10 3.31 -48.91
C ALA A 678 -1.07 4.11 -49.72
N TYR A 679 -0.10 4.74 -49.05
CA TYR A 679 1.08 5.29 -49.72
C TYR A 679 2.09 4.17 -49.98
N THR A 680 2.49 3.99 -51.24
CA THR A 680 3.72 3.28 -51.60
C THR A 680 4.78 4.31 -51.99
N PHE A 681 5.92 4.34 -51.29
CA PHE A 681 7.05 5.16 -51.70
C PHE A 681 7.60 4.61 -53.03
N ASN A 682 7.50 5.40 -54.10
CA ASN A 682 8.01 5.04 -55.41
C ASN A 682 9.53 4.87 -55.38
N ASP A 683 10.01 3.72 -55.84
CA ASP A 683 10.88 3.64 -57.01
C ASP A 683 10.98 2.19 -57.51
N THR A 684 10.35 1.94 -58.68
CA THR A 684 10.51 0.78 -59.60
C THR A 684 10.26 -0.64 -59.06
N TYR A 685 9.14 -1.23 -59.50
CA TYR A 685 8.71 -2.60 -59.21
C TYR A 685 9.41 -3.66 -60.07
N ASN A 686 9.86 -4.77 -59.45
CA ASN A 686 10.16 -6.05 -60.12
C ASN A 686 9.60 -7.23 -59.30
N VAL A 687 9.13 -8.26 -60.02
CA VAL A 687 8.44 -9.46 -59.51
C VAL A 687 9.43 -10.47 -58.91
N LEU A 688 9.04 -11.14 -57.81
CA LEU A 688 9.88 -11.95 -56.91
C LEU A 688 10.71 -13.07 -57.60
N TYR A 689 12.01 -13.11 -57.25
CA TYR A 689 12.76 -14.34 -56.95
C TYR A 689 13.18 -14.25 -55.46
N GLY A 690 12.90 -15.28 -54.65
CA GLY A 690 13.38 -15.35 -53.25
C GLY A 690 12.46 -15.96 -52.18
N LEU A 691 11.26 -16.43 -52.52
CA LEU A 691 10.45 -17.33 -51.67
C LEU A 691 10.06 -18.54 -52.53
N THR A 692 10.22 -19.76 -52.01
CA THR A 692 9.82 -20.92 -52.81
C THR A 692 8.30 -21.08 -52.79
N LEU A 693 7.73 -21.67 -53.85
CA LEU A 693 6.30 -21.97 -53.92
C LEU A 693 5.84 -22.86 -52.74
N ASN A 694 6.76 -23.63 -52.13
CA ASN A 694 6.50 -24.41 -50.93
C ASN A 694 6.23 -23.53 -49.69
N ASP A 695 6.93 -22.42 -49.51
CA ASP A 695 6.81 -21.58 -48.31
C ASP A 695 5.49 -20.79 -48.32
N SER A 696 5.05 -20.34 -49.50
CA SER A 696 3.73 -19.73 -49.68
C SER A 696 2.58 -20.73 -49.51
N ASN A 697 2.78 -21.99 -49.93
CA ASN A 697 1.77 -23.04 -49.77
C ASN A 697 1.67 -23.54 -48.32
N LEU A 698 2.76 -23.49 -47.56
CA LEU A 698 2.79 -23.86 -46.14
C LEU A 698 2.02 -22.85 -45.29
N ALA A 699 2.19 -21.55 -45.55
CA ALA A 699 1.42 -20.49 -44.89
C ALA A 699 -0.10 -20.61 -45.14
N VAL A 700 -0.49 -20.98 -46.37
CA VAL A 700 -1.91 -21.22 -46.74
C VAL A 700 -2.46 -22.51 -46.13
N ALA A 701 -1.63 -23.56 -45.99
CA ALA A 701 -2.01 -24.81 -45.35
C ALA A 701 -2.26 -24.62 -43.84
N VAL A 702 -1.39 -23.88 -43.16
CA VAL A 702 -1.52 -23.54 -41.73
C VAL A 702 -2.78 -22.70 -41.49
N TYR A 703 -3.07 -21.71 -42.34
CA TYR A 703 -4.31 -20.92 -42.29
C TYR A 703 -5.59 -21.75 -42.46
N LYS A 704 -5.59 -22.75 -43.36
CA LYS A 704 -6.74 -23.64 -43.59
C LYS A 704 -6.94 -24.67 -42.48
N MET A 705 -5.86 -25.05 -41.81
CA MET A 705 -5.86 -25.94 -40.65
C MET A 705 -6.46 -25.25 -39.42
N ILE A 706 -6.14 -23.97 -39.22
CA ILE A 706 -6.68 -23.13 -38.13
C ILE A 706 -8.18 -22.82 -38.33
N THR A 707 -8.67 -22.81 -39.57
CA THR A 707 -10.06 -22.43 -39.91
C THR A 707 -11.03 -23.62 -40.10
N GLY A 708 -10.57 -24.86 -39.87
CA GLY A 708 -11.44 -26.05 -39.75
C GLY A 708 -12.14 -26.54 -41.03
N LYS A 709 -11.66 -26.18 -42.23
CA LYS A 709 -12.22 -26.69 -43.51
C LYS A 709 -11.20 -27.55 -44.26
N ILE A 710 -11.27 -28.86 -44.10
CA ILE A 710 -10.49 -29.82 -44.92
C ILE A 710 -11.46 -30.65 -45.78
N ASP A 711 -11.30 -30.57 -47.11
CA ASP A 711 -11.91 -31.50 -48.08
C ASP A 711 -10.84 -32.52 -48.52
N LEU A 712 -11.01 -33.78 -48.11
CA LEU A 712 -10.06 -34.87 -48.34
C LEU A 712 -10.11 -35.45 -49.76
N ASN A 713 -11.13 -35.14 -50.56
CA ASN A 713 -11.23 -35.68 -51.94
C ASN A 713 -10.32 -34.94 -52.93
N TRP A 714 -9.98 -33.68 -52.66
CA TRP A 714 -9.05 -32.91 -53.49
C TRP A 714 -7.59 -33.39 -53.37
N LEU A 715 -7.19 -33.85 -52.18
CA LEU A 715 -5.85 -34.40 -51.92
C LEU A 715 -5.59 -35.73 -52.66
N LYS A 716 -6.61 -36.59 -52.80
CA LYS A 716 -6.51 -37.84 -53.56
C LYS A 716 -6.38 -37.62 -55.07
N LEU A 717 -7.08 -36.64 -55.63
CA LEU A 717 -7.00 -36.32 -57.07
C LEU A 717 -5.63 -35.77 -57.47
N ARG A 718 -5.00 -34.98 -56.59
CA ARG A 718 -3.69 -34.35 -56.83
C ARG A 718 -2.51 -35.32 -56.75
N ASN A 719 -2.57 -36.34 -55.89
CA ASN A 719 -1.49 -37.33 -55.79
C ASN A 719 -1.37 -38.21 -57.05
N ASN A 720 -2.47 -38.53 -57.74
CA ASN A 720 -2.41 -39.29 -58.99
C ASN A 720 -1.81 -38.46 -60.15
N GLN A 721 -2.19 -37.17 -60.27
CA GLN A 721 -1.61 -36.27 -61.28
C GLN A 721 -0.12 -35.96 -61.04
N LEU A 722 0.30 -35.93 -59.77
CA LEU A 722 1.71 -35.73 -59.41
C LEU A 722 2.57 -36.96 -59.70
N ILE A 723 2.02 -38.18 -59.54
CA ILE A 723 2.71 -39.43 -59.89
C ILE A 723 2.88 -39.56 -61.42
N ASP A 724 1.85 -39.21 -62.21
CA ASP A 724 1.92 -39.22 -63.68
C ASP A 724 2.96 -38.19 -64.21
N TYR A 725 3.02 -37.01 -63.59
CA TYR A 725 4.01 -35.98 -63.91
C TYR A 725 5.44 -36.39 -63.52
N LEU A 726 5.63 -37.03 -62.36
CA LEU A 726 6.95 -37.49 -61.91
C LEU A 726 7.48 -38.66 -62.75
N ASN A 727 6.61 -39.53 -63.27
CA ASN A 727 7.01 -40.57 -64.23
C ASN A 727 7.45 -39.98 -65.58
N ALA A 728 6.74 -38.96 -66.09
CA ALA A 728 7.12 -38.23 -67.31
C ALA A 728 8.46 -37.49 -67.17
N VAL A 729 8.73 -36.93 -65.99
CA VAL A 729 10.00 -36.25 -65.68
C VAL A 729 11.16 -37.25 -65.56
N LYS A 730 10.91 -38.45 -65.01
CA LYS A 730 11.92 -39.51 -64.86
C LYS A 730 12.36 -40.11 -66.21
N GLU A 731 11.52 -40.11 -67.23
CA GLU A 731 11.90 -40.52 -68.60
C GLU A 731 12.69 -39.45 -69.36
N SER A 732 12.60 -38.17 -68.94
CA SER A 732 13.33 -37.07 -69.58
C SER A 732 14.81 -36.94 -69.16
N SER A 733 15.29 -37.79 -68.24
CA SER A 733 16.71 -37.88 -67.89
C SER A 733 17.53 -38.51 -69.02
N CYS A 734 17.83 -37.73 -70.06
CA CYS A 734 18.87 -38.08 -71.04
C CYS A 734 19.57 -36.83 -71.61
N LYS A 735 20.86 -36.76 -71.24
CA LYS A 735 22.01 -36.17 -71.95
C LYS A 735 22.44 -34.71 -71.64
N GLU A 736 23.61 -34.70 -70.99
CA GLU A 736 24.81 -33.90 -71.27
C GLU A 736 24.94 -32.42 -70.82
N LYS A 737 25.84 -32.26 -69.85
CA LYS A 737 26.95 -31.28 -69.76
C LYS A 737 26.63 -29.78 -69.94
N SER A 738 26.78 -29.03 -68.85
CA SER A 738 28.00 -28.25 -68.50
C SER A 738 27.65 -27.04 -67.62
N PHE A 739 28.59 -26.71 -66.73
CA PHE A 739 28.49 -25.71 -65.67
C PHE A 739 28.49 -24.27 -66.19
N VAL A 740 27.66 -23.41 -65.59
CA VAL A 740 28.05 -22.06 -65.13
C VAL A 740 27.30 -21.78 -63.84
N PHE A 741 28.04 -21.51 -62.76
CA PHE A 741 27.48 -20.92 -61.55
C PHE A 741 27.12 -19.47 -61.85
N LYS A 742 25.81 -19.24 -61.89
CA LYS A 742 25.20 -17.96 -61.55
C LYS A 742 24.13 -18.28 -60.54
N GLU A 743 24.31 -17.73 -59.34
CA GLU A 743 23.44 -16.68 -58.79
C GLU A 743 22.23 -17.38 -58.13
N VAL A 744 21.77 -17.01 -56.94
CA VAL A 744 21.66 -15.70 -56.31
C VAL A 744 21.61 -15.94 -54.80
#